data_AF-A0A955DIM3-F1
#
_entry.id   AF-A0A955DIM3-F1
#
_cell.length_a   1.000
_cell.length_b   1.000
_cell.length_c   1.000
_cell.angle_alpha   90.00
_cell.angle_beta   90.00
_cell.angle_gamma   90.00
#
_symmetry.space_group_name_H-M   'P 1'
#
loop_
_entity.id
_entity.type
_entity.pdbx_description
1 polymer ?
#
loop_
_entity_poly.entity_id
_entity_poly.type
_entity_poly.pdbx_seq_one_letter_code
_entity_poly.pdbx_strand_id
1 'polypeptide(L)'
;MTQAPPRPMLDQRALIERVRHIIFQAGGINSASRARLAALASAHQLTMPQLAALIRAVGAAEEIEPASGWSVSAPMAPPARVSVPLTAAPTTHPAPPQAADDLAPAVTVTRTHASHLRIAAIVMLALSALLAMRLLIIVVGAIQRTPPRDAIVQQAPALDATAITASAAAGLQSLTLPDAAALDSRELFQALSNLDQHAFAAQPQAAQAIFERAVAALAEQWLTLEPDLVEDITVLLRDAIAAAGQHDLPRAVEMTDALLEPAQQLVAEAPAQSLTPSAVAFATAWAGAVDTLRLPPEVERRVRALRTTLPRESTRRPIEADFWRGASVGLERMALQMVEQEAGAAAWERWSQTAQAFARIQPKEGVITLARALTHVLRDKNASRTAAGRQALSIVAQRIDWRADDAIDALLRWFEDPSISSEHLAFLVRELVESRALPGLPADTRLDADADAEARTRVRDAFALTVGRPLRATDAFALRWRRATDDLLAATPARGATAARQAAVAAYLCAAAAQRVVGQDDDAERAVDLALAAVDASDALAASPSDVIRTGRWGELFLAARRDEQARLELLYLLMNEGGPSTQLEADLLAETAAFGAPRSVQQLAQRIIIDLPDDLRIVDGLLKALPLAASSNDGLSEVIERKTARRLPQAGDDGWRDAAQQALAERWLELQSVTQRPPFGEAPSMLADAYELSTAQMRASVGALPEAWAAPQDLVPEAVAQDPARAAAELWNLWRRRAERLPEGLIAIAPLAELVARRSGRLALARGPVQRFAAEQASVAELIAYATAIEQPVRAESAASIIASMRAEARSAASVYEQINRNERSILRLWRLRLGFEEQTQ
;
A
#
# COMPACT_ATOMS: atom_id res chain seq x y z
N MET A 1 -32.19 48.54 -18.43
CA MET A 1 -30.77 48.30 -18.11
C MET A 1 -30.62 48.33 -16.59
N THR A 2 -30.78 47.18 -15.95
CA THR A 2 -30.62 47.01 -14.49
C THR A 2 -29.16 46.64 -14.22
N GLN A 3 -28.41 47.52 -13.54
CA GLN A 3 -27.05 47.23 -13.11
C GLN A 3 -27.09 46.14 -12.03
N ALA A 4 -26.40 45.03 -12.30
CA ALA A 4 -26.19 43.98 -11.31
C ALA A 4 -25.37 44.54 -10.13
N PRO A 5 -25.68 44.16 -8.87
CA PRO A 5 -24.93 44.63 -7.72
C PRO A 5 -23.46 44.17 -7.81
N PRO A 6 -22.49 45.00 -7.36
CA PRO A 6 -21.09 44.63 -7.34
C PRO A 6 -20.90 43.37 -6.49
N ARG A 7 -20.28 42.33 -7.06
CA ARG A 7 -19.91 41.13 -6.32
C ARG A 7 -18.97 41.53 -5.17
N PRO A 8 -19.13 40.95 -3.97
CA PRO A 8 -18.23 41.23 -2.85
C PRO A 8 -16.80 40.88 -3.26
N MET A 9 -15.87 41.84 -3.13
CA MET A 9 -14.45 41.57 -3.30
C MET A 9 -14.06 40.49 -2.28
N LEU A 10 -13.66 39.33 -2.79
CA LEU A 10 -13.14 38.25 -1.97
C LEU A 10 -11.88 38.71 -1.22
N ASP A 11 -11.78 38.30 0.04
CA ASP A 11 -10.63 38.55 0.90
C ASP A 11 -9.34 38.05 0.23
N GLN A 12 -8.44 38.98 -0.05
CA GLN A 12 -7.15 38.72 -0.68
C GLN A 12 -6.32 37.70 0.11
N ARG A 13 -6.49 37.65 1.45
CA ARG A 13 -5.81 36.69 2.31
C ARG A 13 -6.27 35.26 2.05
N ALA A 14 -7.57 35.05 1.83
CA ALA A 14 -8.13 33.74 1.49
C ALA A 14 -7.67 33.23 0.11
N LEU A 15 -7.46 34.14 -0.85
CA LEU A 15 -6.90 33.79 -2.16
C LEU A 15 -5.41 33.42 -2.07
N ILE A 16 -4.63 34.12 -1.25
CA ILE A 16 -3.22 33.79 -1.00
C ILE A 16 -3.09 32.40 -0.38
N GLU A 17 -3.90 32.08 0.64
CA GLU A 17 -3.89 30.75 1.28
C GLU A 17 -4.30 29.64 0.31
N ARG A 18 -5.26 29.89 -0.59
CA ARG A 18 -5.64 28.92 -1.64
C ARG A 18 -4.53 28.70 -2.65
N VAL A 19 -3.82 29.75 -3.08
CA VAL A 19 -2.68 29.63 -3.99
C VAL A 19 -1.53 28.87 -3.31
N ARG A 20 -1.23 29.18 -2.03
CA ARG A 20 -0.25 28.45 -1.21
C ARG A 20 -0.60 26.97 -1.12
N HIS A 21 -1.85 26.64 -0.79
CA HIS A 21 -2.30 25.26 -0.68
C HIS A 21 -2.16 24.49 -2.01
N ILE A 22 -2.53 25.11 -3.15
CA ILE A 22 -2.40 24.48 -4.48
C ILE A 22 -0.94 24.20 -4.83
N ILE A 23 -0.03 25.14 -4.53
CA ILE A 23 1.41 24.98 -4.81
C ILE A 23 2.01 23.91 -3.89
N PHE A 24 1.70 23.93 -2.60
CA PHE A 24 2.22 22.98 -1.61
C PHE A 24 1.74 21.54 -1.89
N GLN A 25 0.43 21.36 -2.16
CA GLN A 25 -0.12 20.04 -2.52
C GLN A 25 0.49 19.45 -3.79
N ALA A 26 0.92 20.29 -4.73
CA ALA A 26 1.54 19.84 -5.95
C ALA A 26 3.05 19.62 -5.81
N GLY A 27 3.67 19.92 -4.66
CA GLY A 27 5.13 19.87 -4.48
C GLY A 27 5.85 20.96 -5.27
N GLY A 28 5.23 22.14 -5.44
CA GLY A 28 5.80 23.29 -6.16
C GLY A 28 5.02 23.69 -7.42
N ILE A 29 5.60 24.59 -8.22
CA ILE A 29 5.01 25.09 -9.48
C ILE A 29 5.32 24.12 -10.63
N ASN A 30 4.40 23.21 -10.92
CA ASN A 30 4.48 22.21 -11.99
C ASN A 30 3.19 22.22 -12.84
N SER A 31 3.05 21.27 -13.78
CA SER A 31 1.87 21.19 -14.66
C SER A 31 0.56 21.01 -13.89
N ALA A 32 0.57 20.27 -12.78
CA ALA A 32 -0.60 20.03 -11.95
C ALA A 32 -1.03 21.28 -11.17
N SER A 33 -0.09 22.00 -10.52
CA SER A 33 -0.43 23.29 -9.88
C SER A 33 -0.81 24.36 -10.90
N ARG A 34 -0.21 24.40 -12.09
CA ARG A 34 -0.61 25.35 -13.15
C ARG A 34 -2.05 25.14 -13.61
N ALA A 35 -2.48 23.89 -13.80
CA ALA A 35 -3.86 23.59 -14.17
C ALA A 35 -4.85 24.01 -13.07
N ARG A 36 -4.51 23.76 -11.80
CA ARG A 36 -5.34 24.15 -10.64
C ARG A 36 -5.35 25.67 -10.41
N LEU A 37 -4.23 26.35 -10.61
CA LEU A 37 -4.14 27.82 -10.54
C LEU A 37 -4.90 28.49 -11.70
N ALA A 38 -4.91 27.89 -12.89
CA ALA A 38 -5.74 28.34 -14.01
C ALA A 38 -7.25 28.17 -13.70
N ALA A 39 -7.65 27.05 -13.08
CA ALA A 39 -9.02 26.85 -12.62
C ALA A 39 -9.41 27.85 -11.52
N LEU A 40 -8.51 28.12 -10.56
CA LEU A 40 -8.71 29.16 -9.54
C LEU A 40 -8.85 30.55 -10.16
N ALA A 41 -8.00 30.89 -11.14
CA ALA A 41 -8.09 32.16 -11.84
C ALA A 41 -9.38 32.30 -12.64
N SER A 42 -9.83 31.24 -13.30
CA SER A 42 -11.12 31.21 -14.00
C SER A 42 -12.30 31.39 -13.03
N ALA A 43 -12.30 30.65 -11.92
CA ALA A 43 -13.37 30.70 -10.92
C ALA A 43 -13.51 32.08 -10.25
N HIS A 44 -12.40 32.79 -10.07
CA HIS A 44 -12.35 34.11 -9.42
C HIS A 44 -12.16 35.27 -10.40
N GLN A 45 -12.26 35.00 -11.71
CA GLN A 45 -12.06 35.98 -12.79
C GLN A 45 -10.74 36.78 -12.66
N LEU A 46 -9.69 36.13 -12.17
CA LEU A 46 -8.37 36.74 -12.00
C LEU A 46 -7.68 36.85 -13.36
N THR A 47 -7.19 38.04 -13.66
CA THR A 47 -6.26 38.25 -14.77
C THR A 47 -4.91 37.57 -14.47
N MET A 48 -4.15 37.20 -15.51
CA MET A 48 -2.82 36.62 -15.34
C MET A 48 -1.87 37.47 -14.48
N PRO A 49 -1.86 38.82 -14.57
CA PRO A 49 -1.09 39.66 -13.65
C PRO A 49 -1.52 39.56 -12.18
N GLN A 50 -2.83 39.42 -11.90
CA GLN A 50 -3.35 39.25 -10.54
C GLN A 50 -2.98 37.88 -9.97
N LEU A 51 -3.10 36.82 -10.77
CA LEU A 51 -2.64 35.48 -10.37
C LEU A 51 -1.12 35.48 -10.09
N ALA A 52 -0.32 36.13 -10.95
CA ALA A 52 1.12 36.27 -10.73
C ALA A 52 1.45 37.06 -9.46
N ALA A 53 0.67 38.09 -9.12
CA ALA A 53 0.83 38.83 -7.87
C ALA A 53 0.52 37.97 -6.63
N LEU A 54 -0.51 37.13 -6.68
CA LEU A 54 -0.82 36.17 -5.61
C LEU A 54 0.28 35.12 -5.44
N ILE A 55 0.83 34.58 -6.54
CA ILE A 55 1.94 33.62 -6.49
C ILE A 55 3.20 34.26 -5.89
N ARG A 56 3.52 35.52 -6.25
CA ARG A 56 4.63 36.26 -5.64
C ARG A 56 4.40 36.55 -4.16
N ALA A 57 3.16 36.84 -3.75
CA ALA A 57 2.83 37.07 -2.35
C ALA A 57 3.03 35.81 -1.49
N VAL A 58 2.78 34.61 -2.04
CA VAL A 58 3.11 33.34 -1.38
C VAL A 58 4.63 33.19 -1.21
N GLY A 59 5.41 33.49 -2.25
CA GLY A 59 6.88 33.40 -2.19
C GLY A 59 7.55 34.47 -1.31
N ALA A 60 6.92 35.62 -1.09
CA ALA A 60 7.44 36.67 -0.22
C ALA A 60 7.11 36.46 1.27
N ALA A 61 6.13 35.61 1.58
CA ALA A 61 5.72 35.30 2.96
C ALA A 61 6.54 34.15 3.58
N GLU A 62 7.44 33.55 2.82
CA GLU A 62 8.35 32.48 3.26
C GLU A 62 9.77 32.97 3.01
N GLU A 63 10.55 33.21 4.08
CA GLU A 63 12.02 33.34 3.99
C GLU A 63 12.61 31.99 3.56
N ILE A 64 12.46 31.66 2.28
CA ILE A 64 13.17 30.58 1.64
C ILE A 64 14.44 31.21 1.07
N GLU A 65 15.59 30.91 1.67
CA GLU A 65 16.88 31.20 1.05
C GLU A 65 16.88 30.65 -0.38
N PRO A 66 17.11 31.47 -1.41
CA PRO A 66 17.19 30.98 -2.77
C PRO A 66 18.44 30.11 -2.91
N ALA A 67 18.26 28.84 -3.26
CA ALA A 67 19.32 28.03 -3.82
C ALA A 67 19.92 28.79 -5.01
N SER A 68 21.20 29.14 -4.87
CA SER A 68 22.00 29.88 -5.83
C SER A 68 22.04 29.16 -7.18
N GLY A 69 21.56 29.83 -8.24
CA GLY A 69 21.65 29.28 -9.59
C GLY A 69 20.68 29.89 -10.61
N TRP A 70 20.47 31.21 -10.59
CA TRP A 70 19.73 31.90 -11.65
C TRP A 70 20.62 33.00 -12.25
N SER A 71 21.40 32.66 -13.28
CA SER A 71 21.95 33.63 -14.21
C SER A 71 21.11 33.61 -15.48
N VAL A 72 20.42 34.73 -15.76
CA VAL A 72 19.75 34.97 -17.04
C VAL A 72 20.83 35.33 -18.06
N SER A 73 21.19 34.40 -18.94
CA SER A 73 21.93 34.72 -20.17
C SER A 73 20.94 35.04 -21.29
N ALA A 74 21.25 36.13 -22.00
CA ALA A 74 20.52 36.72 -23.12
C ALA A 74 20.29 35.74 -24.30
N PRO A 75 19.30 35.98 -25.17
CA PRO A 75 18.86 35.00 -26.17
C PRO A 75 19.86 34.88 -27.33
N MET A 76 20.36 33.67 -27.56
CA MET A 76 21.05 33.30 -28.79
C MET A 76 20.04 33.17 -29.94
N ALA A 77 20.42 33.71 -31.09
CA ALA A 77 19.66 33.79 -32.33
C ALA A 77 19.20 32.40 -32.85
N PRO A 78 18.03 32.33 -33.52
CA PRO A 78 17.55 31.07 -34.12
C PRO A 78 18.34 30.72 -35.39
N PRO A 79 18.66 29.43 -35.63
CA PRO A 79 19.20 29.01 -36.92
C PRO A 79 18.12 29.04 -38.03
N ALA A 80 18.60 29.25 -39.25
CA ALA A 80 17.84 29.51 -40.46
C ALA A 80 16.77 28.45 -40.77
N ARG A 81 15.57 28.93 -41.14
CA ARG A 81 14.49 28.13 -41.71
C ARG A 81 14.86 27.68 -43.12
N VAL A 82 14.81 26.37 -43.37
CA VAL A 82 14.76 25.80 -44.71
C VAL A 82 13.31 25.89 -45.19
N SER A 83 13.10 26.68 -46.23
CA SER A 83 11.82 26.87 -46.90
C SER A 83 11.55 25.72 -47.87
N VAL A 84 10.45 24.99 -47.68
CA VAL A 84 9.86 24.11 -48.72
C VAL A 84 8.52 24.75 -49.12
N PRO A 85 8.26 24.99 -50.42
CA PRO A 85 7.06 25.71 -50.86
C PRO A 85 5.83 24.79 -50.83
N LEU A 86 4.78 25.22 -50.11
CA LEU A 86 3.43 24.69 -50.25
C LEU A 86 2.78 25.30 -51.50
N THR A 87 2.43 24.45 -52.46
CA THR A 87 1.52 24.78 -53.56
C THR A 87 0.08 24.56 -53.07
N ALA A 88 -0.71 25.62 -53.03
CA ALA A 88 -2.14 25.56 -52.72
C ALA A 88 -2.95 25.47 -54.02
N ALA A 89 -3.91 24.54 -54.06
CA ALA A 89 -5.03 24.54 -55.01
C ALA A 89 -6.35 24.47 -54.20
N PRO A 90 -7.39 25.23 -54.56
CA PRO A 90 -8.65 25.26 -53.82
C PRO A 90 -9.68 24.32 -54.46
N THR A 91 -10.33 23.47 -53.66
CA THR A 91 -11.59 22.83 -54.05
C THR A 91 -12.61 22.99 -52.95
N THR A 92 -13.53 23.91 -53.20
CA THR A 92 -14.83 24.07 -52.56
C THR A 92 -15.69 22.82 -52.75
N HIS A 93 -16.32 22.32 -51.70
CA HIS A 93 -17.55 21.53 -51.82
C HIS A 93 -18.58 21.92 -50.74
N PRO A 94 -19.89 21.83 -51.06
CA PRO A 94 -20.97 22.48 -50.32
C PRO A 94 -21.59 21.58 -49.22
N ALA A 95 -22.40 22.23 -48.39
CA ALA A 95 -23.18 21.66 -47.29
C ALA A 95 -24.16 20.55 -47.72
N PRO A 96 -24.47 19.59 -46.84
CA PRO A 96 -25.53 18.60 -47.10
C PRO A 96 -26.92 19.17 -46.74
N PRO A 97 -27.99 18.74 -47.43
CA PRO A 97 -29.35 19.12 -47.08
C PRO A 97 -29.90 18.23 -45.94
N GLN A 98 -30.74 18.86 -45.11
CA GLN A 98 -31.60 18.23 -44.13
C GLN A 98 -32.89 17.69 -44.76
N ALA A 99 -33.47 16.72 -44.04
CA ALA A 99 -34.86 16.24 -44.02
C ALA A 99 -35.26 15.14 -45.03
N ALA A 100 -35.65 13.99 -44.49
CA ALA A 100 -37.07 13.62 -44.39
C ALA A 100 -37.27 12.40 -43.46
N ASP A 101 -38.17 12.57 -42.49
CA ASP A 101 -38.94 11.51 -41.84
C ASP A 101 -39.68 10.66 -42.89
N ASP A 102 -39.79 9.33 -42.69
CA ASP A 102 -41.07 8.71 -42.32
C ASP A 102 -41.03 7.16 -42.25
N LEU A 103 -41.78 6.66 -41.25
CA LEU A 103 -42.49 5.38 -41.14
C LEU A 103 -41.79 4.08 -40.65
N ALA A 104 -42.26 3.69 -39.46
CA ALA A 104 -42.19 2.41 -38.72
C ALA A 104 -43.04 1.28 -39.41
N PRO A 105 -43.29 0.06 -38.84
CA PRO A 105 -43.01 -0.44 -37.48
C PRO A 105 -42.64 -1.95 -37.32
N ALA A 106 -42.51 -2.34 -36.03
CA ALA A 106 -42.85 -3.63 -35.42
C ALA A 106 -41.74 -4.65 -35.14
N VAL A 107 -41.31 -4.74 -33.87
CA VAL A 107 -41.19 -6.00 -33.13
C VAL A 107 -41.56 -5.75 -31.66
N THR A 108 -42.63 -6.41 -31.21
CA THR A 108 -43.02 -6.59 -29.80
C THR A 108 -42.36 -7.87 -29.26
N VAL A 109 -41.99 -7.88 -27.96
CA VAL A 109 -41.60 -9.00 -27.05
C VAL A 109 -40.50 -8.41 -26.10
N THR A 110 -40.50 -8.46 -24.76
CA THR A 110 -41.26 -9.12 -23.68
C THR A 110 -41.52 -8.12 -22.54
N ARG A 111 -42.73 -8.14 -21.97
CA ARG A 111 -43.17 -7.24 -20.89
C ARG A 111 -43.43 -8.05 -19.62
N THR A 112 -42.39 -8.49 -18.93
CA THR A 112 -42.53 -9.18 -17.62
C THR A 112 -41.47 -8.83 -16.58
N HIS A 113 -40.33 -8.22 -16.93
CA HIS A 113 -39.31 -7.82 -15.92
C HIS A 113 -39.45 -6.38 -15.40
N ALA A 114 -40.20 -5.51 -16.08
CA ALA A 114 -40.32 -4.09 -15.71
C ALA A 114 -41.25 -3.82 -14.50
N SER A 115 -42.16 -4.74 -14.16
CA SER A 115 -43.07 -4.59 -13.01
C SER A 115 -42.36 -4.87 -11.69
N HIS A 116 -41.49 -5.88 -11.62
CA HIS A 116 -40.76 -6.23 -10.39
C HIS A 116 -39.71 -5.18 -10.01
N LEU A 117 -39.03 -4.58 -11.00
CA LEU A 117 -38.09 -3.48 -10.75
C LEU A 117 -38.77 -2.20 -10.24
N ARG A 118 -39.99 -1.90 -10.70
CA ARG A 118 -40.76 -0.75 -10.19
C ARG A 118 -41.22 -0.96 -8.74
N ILE A 119 -41.65 -2.18 -8.39
CA ILE A 119 -42.05 -2.51 -7.01
C ILE A 119 -40.83 -2.44 -6.08
N ALA A 120 -39.68 -3.00 -6.49
CA ALA A 120 -38.45 -2.94 -5.71
C ALA A 120 -37.98 -1.49 -5.47
N ALA A 121 -38.06 -0.63 -6.50
CA ALA A 121 -37.72 0.79 -6.38
C ALA A 121 -38.65 1.53 -5.42
N ILE A 122 -39.97 1.27 -5.46
CA ILE A 122 -40.94 1.88 -4.54
C ILE A 122 -40.70 1.44 -3.09
N VAL A 123 -40.40 0.16 -2.87
CA VAL A 123 -40.10 -0.38 -1.53
C VAL A 123 -38.83 0.22 -0.95
N MET A 124 -37.77 0.35 -1.76
CA MET A 124 -36.52 1.02 -1.36
C MET A 124 -36.74 2.49 -1.00
N LEU A 125 -37.60 3.20 -1.74
CA LEU A 125 -37.92 4.61 -1.48
C LEU A 125 -38.75 4.78 -0.21
N ALA A 126 -39.66 3.85 0.07
CA ALA A 126 -40.43 3.83 1.32
C ALA A 126 -39.55 3.52 2.54
N LEU A 127 -38.61 2.57 2.42
CA LEU A 127 -37.66 2.21 3.47
C LEU A 127 -36.70 3.36 3.81
N SER A 128 -36.18 4.05 2.79
CA SER A 128 -35.30 5.21 2.98
C SER A 128 -36.06 6.40 3.60
N ALA A 129 -37.31 6.64 3.22
CA ALA A 129 -38.16 7.65 3.87
C ALA A 129 -38.44 7.32 5.35
N LEU A 130 -38.72 6.06 5.68
CA LEU A 130 -38.89 5.59 7.06
C LEU A 130 -37.62 5.75 7.89
N LEU A 131 -36.45 5.46 7.31
CA LEU A 131 -35.16 5.62 7.98
C LEU A 131 -34.87 7.10 8.28
N ALA A 132 -35.09 7.97 7.29
CA ALA A 132 -34.94 9.41 7.46
C ALA A 132 -35.90 9.97 8.52
N MET A 133 -37.14 9.49 8.55
CA MET A 133 -38.12 9.88 9.57
C MET A 133 -37.72 9.41 10.97
N ARG A 134 -37.16 8.20 11.10
CA ARG A 134 -36.65 7.70 12.38
C ARG A 134 -35.45 8.50 12.87
N LEU A 135 -34.55 8.88 11.96
CA LEU A 135 -33.39 9.72 12.27
C LEU A 135 -33.83 11.12 12.70
N LEU A 136 -34.85 11.68 12.05
CA LEU A 136 -35.45 12.96 12.44
C LEU A 136 -36.06 12.89 13.84
N ILE A 137 -36.78 11.80 14.17
CA ILE A 137 -37.34 11.60 15.51
C ILE A 137 -36.24 11.49 16.57
N ILE A 138 -35.12 10.82 16.26
CA ILE A 138 -33.97 10.71 17.18
C ILE A 138 -33.31 12.09 17.39
N VAL A 139 -33.11 12.87 16.31
CA VAL A 139 -32.52 14.21 16.39
C VAL A 139 -33.43 15.17 17.15
N VAL A 140 -34.74 15.17 16.87
CA VAL A 140 -35.72 15.99 17.58
C VAL A 140 -35.82 15.56 19.05
N GLY A 141 -35.76 14.26 19.34
CA GLY A 141 -35.72 13.73 20.71
C GLY A 141 -34.45 14.10 21.48
N ALA A 142 -33.31 14.19 20.80
CA ALA A 142 -32.05 14.64 21.39
C ALA A 142 -32.07 16.15 21.71
N ILE A 143 -32.65 16.96 20.82
CA ILE A 143 -32.78 18.42 21.01
C ILE A 143 -33.77 18.75 22.13
N GLN A 144 -34.80 17.94 22.34
CA GLN A 144 -35.78 18.15 23.43
C GLN A 144 -35.30 17.68 24.81
N ARG A 145 -34.19 16.92 24.90
CA ARG A 145 -33.63 16.43 26.18
C ARG A 145 -32.50 17.29 26.75
N THR A 146 -32.07 18.32 26.03
CA THR A 146 -31.17 19.35 26.58
C THR A 146 -32.00 20.44 27.26
N PRO A 147 -31.97 20.58 28.60
CA PRO A 147 -32.58 21.74 29.25
C PRO A 147 -31.85 23.01 28.82
N PRO A 148 -32.57 24.13 28.59
CA PRO A 148 -31.95 25.42 28.27
C PRO A 148 -31.04 25.85 29.43
N ARG A 149 -29.76 26.05 29.12
CA ARG A 149 -28.68 26.38 30.07
C ARG A 149 -28.76 27.80 30.64
N ASP A 150 -29.77 28.58 30.24
CA ASP A 150 -29.89 30.01 30.56
C ASP A 150 -30.87 30.34 31.69
N ALA A 151 -31.43 29.34 32.40
CA ALA A 151 -32.42 29.58 33.45
C ALA A 151 -31.90 29.44 34.91
N ILE A 152 -30.62 29.14 35.15
CA ILE A 152 -30.07 28.89 36.51
C ILE A 152 -29.09 29.98 37.00
N VAL A 153 -28.72 30.98 36.18
CA VAL A 153 -27.63 31.92 36.54
C VAL A 153 -28.09 33.17 37.32
N GLN A 154 -29.38 33.39 37.62
CA GLN A 154 -29.80 34.68 38.22
C GLN A 154 -30.19 34.71 39.70
N GLN A 155 -30.03 33.64 40.48
CA GLN A 155 -30.18 33.71 41.95
C GLN A 155 -29.18 32.80 42.67
N ALA A 156 -27.88 33.11 42.58
CA ALA A 156 -26.93 32.72 43.62
C ALA A 156 -26.73 33.94 44.53
N PRO A 157 -26.91 33.83 45.86
CA PRO A 157 -26.51 34.91 46.77
C PRO A 157 -25.03 35.19 46.57
N ALA A 158 -24.63 36.45 46.66
CA ALA A 158 -23.22 36.85 46.64
C ALA A 158 -22.49 36.12 47.78
N LEU A 159 -21.92 34.96 47.45
CA LEU A 159 -21.05 34.22 48.34
C LEU A 159 -19.81 35.08 48.53
N ASP A 160 -19.58 35.47 49.78
CA ASP A 160 -18.43 36.26 50.17
C ASP A 160 -17.15 35.51 49.77
N ALA A 161 -16.39 36.07 48.83
CA ALA A 161 -15.15 35.46 48.32
C ALA A 161 -14.15 35.20 49.47
N THR A 162 -14.26 35.95 50.57
CA THR A 162 -13.48 35.73 51.80
C THR A 162 -13.90 34.47 52.57
N ALA A 163 -15.19 34.09 52.56
CA ALA A 163 -15.67 32.87 53.21
C ALA A 163 -15.25 31.61 52.45
N ILE A 164 -15.26 31.64 51.11
CA ILE A 164 -14.81 30.52 50.27
C ILE A 164 -13.30 30.29 50.45
N THR A 165 -12.50 31.38 50.42
CA THR A 165 -11.04 31.29 50.64
C THR A 165 -10.69 30.86 52.06
N ALA A 166 -11.42 31.31 53.08
CA ALA A 166 -11.24 30.86 54.46
C ALA A 166 -11.59 29.37 54.64
N SER A 167 -12.66 28.88 54.00
CA SER A 167 -13.03 27.46 54.05
C SER A 167 -12.01 26.57 53.36
N ALA A 168 -11.49 26.98 52.20
CA ALA A 168 -10.44 26.25 51.49
C ALA A 168 -9.12 26.21 52.30
N ALA A 169 -8.74 27.34 52.90
CA ALA A 169 -7.57 27.44 53.77
C ALA A 169 -7.69 26.58 55.04
N ALA A 170 -8.87 26.51 55.65
CA ALA A 170 -9.14 25.65 56.81
C ALA A 170 -9.11 24.16 56.44
N GLY A 171 -9.64 23.80 55.26
CA GLY A 171 -9.55 22.44 54.73
C GLY A 171 -8.10 21.96 54.57
N LEU A 172 -7.24 22.78 53.97
CA LEU A 172 -5.81 22.47 53.79
C LEU A 172 -5.05 22.37 55.11
N GLN A 173 -5.36 23.20 56.11
CA GLN A 173 -4.72 23.13 57.43
C GLN A 173 -5.12 21.87 58.21
N SER A 174 -6.33 21.35 57.97
CA SER A 174 -6.78 20.09 58.57
C SER A 174 -6.20 18.85 57.87
N LEU A 175 -5.76 19.00 56.61
CA LEU A 175 -5.12 17.96 55.81
C LEU A 175 -3.62 17.87 56.14
N THR A 176 -3.30 17.44 57.36
CA THR A 176 -1.97 16.88 57.62
C THR A 176 -1.94 15.48 57.04
N LEU A 177 -1.49 15.34 55.79
CA LEU A 177 -1.35 14.02 55.19
C LEU A 177 -0.37 13.18 56.04
N PRO A 178 -0.75 11.96 56.46
CA PRO A 178 0.18 11.01 57.04
C PRO A 178 1.31 10.68 56.05
N ASP A 179 2.31 9.95 56.53
CA ASP A 179 3.45 9.52 55.71
C ASP A 179 2.97 8.83 54.43
N ALA A 180 3.67 9.04 53.30
CA ALA A 180 3.15 8.69 51.96
C ALA A 180 2.75 7.22 51.83
N ALA A 181 3.43 6.32 52.54
CA ALA A 181 3.16 4.89 52.55
C ALA A 181 1.83 4.50 53.26
N ALA A 182 1.18 5.42 53.97
CA ALA A 182 0.00 5.14 54.79
C ALA A 182 -1.33 5.65 54.20
N LEU A 183 -1.30 6.39 53.10
CA LEU A 183 -2.53 6.92 52.49
C LEU A 183 -3.33 5.79 51.85
N ASP A 184 -4.62 5.69 52.20
CA ASP A 184 -5.54 4.81 51.48
C ASP A 184 -5.97 5.42 50.12
N SER A 185 -6.57 4.61 49.26
CA SER A 185 -6.97 5.04 47.91
C SER A 185 -8.00 6.18 47.92
N ARG A 186 -8.84 6.26 48.96
CA ARG A 186 -9.87 7.29 49.12
C ARG A 186 -9.26 8.60 49.62
N GLU A 187 -8.35 8.54 50.57
CA GLU A 187 -7.58 9.67 51.09
C GLU A 187 -6.75 10.30 49.97
N LEU A 188 -6.12 9.47 49.13
CA LEU A 188 -5.33 9.90 47.98
C LEU A 188 -6.18 10.65 46.95
N PHE A 189 -7.32 10.06 46.57
CA PHE A 189 -8.28 10.70 45.66
C PHE A 189 -8.79 12.02 46.25
N GLN A 190 -9.18 12.03 47.53
CA GLN A 190 -9.68 13.23 48.20
C GLN A 190 -8.62 14.33 48.27
N ALA A 191 -7.38 13.97 48.62
CA ALA A 191 -6.24 14.89 48.66
C ALA A 191 -6.03 15.59 47.31
N LEU A 192 -6.02 14.82 46.21
CA LEU A 192 -5.87 15.35 44.87
C LEU A 192 -7.07 16.16 44.40
N SER A 193 -8.30 15.76 44.73
CA SER A 193 -9.51 16.51 44.39
C SER A 193 -9.59 17.88 45.07
N ASN A 194 -8.90 18.05 46.20
CA ASN A 194 -8.82 19.31 46.92
C ASN A 194 -7.72 20.25 46.37
N LEU A 195 -6.90 19.80 45.40
CA LEU A 195 -5.85 20.62 44.77
C LEU A 195 -6.40 21.44 43.59
N ASP A 196 -7.41 22.25 43.86
CA ASP A 196 -8.02 23.14 42.87
C ASP A 196 -7.33 24.53 42.80
N GLN A 197 -7.87 25.42 41.96
CA GLN A 197 -7.38 26.80 41.84
C GLN A 197 -7.43 27.57 43.18
N HIS A 198 -8.43 27.33 44.01
CA HIS A 198 -8.56 28.02 45.30
C HIS A 198 -7.49 27.56 46.30
N ALA A 199 -7.17 26.27 46.30
CA ALA A 199 -6.09 25.73 47.13
C ALA A 199 -4.74 26.36 46.82
N PHE A 200 -4.37 26.44 45.53
CA PHE A 200 -3.13 27.08 45.08
C PHE A 200 -3.13 28.60 45.31
N ALA A 201 -4.28 29.27 45.20
CA ALA A 201 -4.38 30.70 45.50
C ALA A 201 -4.19 30.98 47.01
N ALA A 202 -4.72 30.12 47.89
CA ALA A 202 -4.73 30.34 49.34
C ALA A 202 -3.42 29.92 50.02
N GLN A 203 -2.89 28.73 49.71
CA GLN A 203 -1.72 28.15 50.38
C GLN A 203 -0.86 27.34 49.39
N PRO A 204 -0.15 28.03 48.47
CA PRO A 204 0.50 27.38 47.33
C PRO A 204 1.60 26.38 47.73
N GLN A 205 2.34 26.64 48.83
CA GLN A 205 3.38 25.71 49.32
C GLN A 205 2.77 24.44 49.93
N ALA A 206 1.67 24.57 50.68
CA ALA A 206 0.99 23.42 51.27
C ALA A 206 0.36 22.53 50.19
N ALA A 207 -0.30 23.15 49.19
CA ALA A 207 -0.86 22.45 48.04
C ALA A 207 0.20 21.68 47.24
N GLN A 208 1.37 22.29 47.01
CA GLN A 208 2.51 21.62 46.37
C GLN A 208 3.03 20.44 47.20
N ALA A 209 3.21 20.60 48.51
CA ALA A 209 3.67 19.50 49.37
C ALA A 209 2.66 18.33 49.42
N ILE A 210 1.36 18.63 49.38
CA ILE A 210 0.29 17.63 49.28
C ILE A 210 0.39 16.89 47.94
N PHE A 211 0.58 17.63 46.84
CA PHE A 211 0.76 17.06 45.51
C PHE A 211 1.97 16.10 45.46
N GLU A 212 3.14 16.54 45.93
CA GLU A 212 4.37 15.74 45.92
C GLU A 212 4.23 14.45 46.73
N ARG A 213 3.58 14.52 47.91
CA ARG A 213 3.28 13.32 48.72
C ARG A 213 2.30 12.38 48.03
N ALA A 214 1.25 12.92 47.40
CA ALA A 214 0.28 12.12 46.66
C ALA A 214 0.93 11.43 45.46
N VAL A 215 1.81 12.11 44.73
CA VAL A 215 2.58 11.52 43.62
C VAL A 215 3.51 10.41 44.11
N ALA A 216 4.21 10.62 45.23
CA ALA A 216 5.06 9.58 45.82
C ALA A 216 4.25 8.34 46.24
N ALA A 217 3.11 8.54 46.91
CA ALA A 217 2.21 7.45 47.28
C ALA A 217 1.66 6.71 46.05
N LEU A 218 1.26 7.44 45.00
CA LEU A 218 0.79 6.85 43.74
C LEU A 218 1.85 6.01 43.06
N ALA A 219 3.08 6.52 42.98
CA ALA A 219 4.20 5.81 42.37
C ALA A 219 4.44 4.43 43.01
N GLU A 220 4.12 4.27 44.29
CA GLU A 220 4.22 2.99 45.01
C GLU A 220 2.97 2.11 44.89
N GLN A 221 1.77 2.72 44.87
CA GLN A 221 0.51 1.99 45.09
C GLN A 221 -0.35 1.80 43.84
N TRP A 222 -0.11 2.51 42.72
CA TRP A 222 -1.03 2.55 41.57
C TRP A 222 -1.39 1.17 40.99
N LEU A 223 -0.50 0.18 41.12
CA LEU A 223 -0.71 -1.20 40.68
C LEU A 223 -1.70 -2.01 41.55
N THR A 224 -2.13 -1.44 42.67
CA THR A 224 -3.14 -2.02 43.56
C THR A 224 -4.48 -1.31 43.46
N LEU A 225 -4.52 -0.16 42.77
CA LEU A 225 -5.73 0.62 42.56
C LEU A 225 -6.58 0.03 41.44
N GLU A 226 -7.89 0.30 41.48
CA GLU A 226 -8.78 -0.03 40.39
C GLU A 226 -8.41 0.78 39.13
N PRO A 227 -8.49 0.20 37.91
CA PRO A 227 -8.07 0.87 36.69
C PRO A 227 -8.77 2.22 36.47
N ASP A 228 -10.08 2.27 36.70
CA ASP A 228 -10.90 3.48 36.56
C ASP A 228 -10.41 4.59 37.52
N LEU A 229 -10.02 4.21 38.74
CA LEU A 229 -9.49 5.15 39.73
C LEU A 229 -8.12 5.71 39.31
N VAL A 230 -7.28 4.92 38.66
CA VAL A 230 -5.98 5.39 38.12
C VAL A 230 -6.19 6.43 37.03
N GLU A 231 -7.19 6.23 36.16
CA GLU A 231 -7.54 7.19 35.12
C GLU A 231 -8.09 8.49 35.73
N ASP A 232 -9.01 8.40 36.69
CA ASP A 232 -9.54 9.56 37.40
C ASP A 232 -8.43 10.34 38.14
N ILE A 233 -7.52 9.64 38.80
CA ILE A 233 -6.38 10.27 39.48
C ILE A 233 -5.45 10.97 38.48
N THR A 234 -5.24 10.38 37.30
CA THR A 234 -4.44 11.00 36.24
C THR A 234 -5.06 12.33 35.77
N VAL A 235 -6.39 12.39 35.69
CA VAL A 235 -7.15 13.61 35.42
C VAL A 235 -6.97 14.64 36.53
N LEU A 236 -7.03 14.23 37.81
CA LEU A 236 -6.84 15.14 38.95
C LEU A 236 -5.41 15.70 39.03
N LEU A 237 -4.39 14.88 38.76
CA LEU A 237 -3.00 15.35 38.71
C LEU A 237 -2.79 16.41 37.63
N ARG A 238 -3.39 16.21 36.46
CA ARG A 238 -3.41 17.21 35.39
C ARG A 238 -4.06 18.50 35.88
N ASP A 239 -5.25 18.40 36.47
CA ASP A 239 -6.01 19.58 36.90
C ASP A 239 -5.27 20.36 37.99
N ALA A 240 -4.57 19.68 38.90
CA ALA A 240 -3.71 20.30 39.89
C ALA A 240 -2.52 21.06 39.25
N ILE A 241 -1.83 20.48 38.26
CA ILE A 241 -0.74 21.15 37.53
C ILE A 241 -1.26 22.36 36.73
N ALA A 242 -2.42 22.21 36.08
CA ALA A 242 -3.05 23.30 35.35
C ALA A 242 -3.48 24.44 36.29
N ALA A 243 -4.05 24.12 37.44
CA ALA A 243 -4.41 25.09 38.48
C ALA A 243 -3.18 25.82 39.01
N ALA A 244 -2.10 25.09 39.35
CA ALA A 244 -0.83 25.69 39.75
C ALA A 244 -0.30 26.63 38.66
N GLY A 245 -0.34 26.23 37.39
CA GLY A 245 0.21 27.01 36.28
C GLY A 245 -0.55 28.30 35.96
N GLN A 246 -1.81 28.40 36.35
CA GLN A 246 -2.59 29.65 36.25
C GLN A 246 -2.17 30.69 37.29
N HIS A 247 -1.64 30.25 38.43
CA HIS A 247 -1.20 31.12 39.53
C HIS A 247 0.31 31.38 39.53
N ASP A 248 1.11 30.34 39.32
CA ASP A 248 2.57 30.32 39.46
C ASP A 248 3.18 29.28 38.49
N LEU A 249 3.56 29.72 37.29
CA LEU A 249 4.10 28.83 36.25
C LEU A 249 5.37 28.07 36.70
N PRO A 250 6.38 28.68 37.34
CA PRO A 250 7.52 27.97 37.92
C PRO A 250 7.11 26.79 38.81
N ARG A 251 6.08 26.95 39.64
CA ARG A 251 5.58 25.88 40.51
C ARG A 251 4.94 24.73 39.75
N ALA A 252 4.14 25.02 38.72
CA ALA A 252 3.63 23.97 37.84
C ALA A 252 4.76 23.19 37.16
N VAL A 253 5.87 23.85 36.81
CA VAL A 253 7.07 23.19 36.29
C VAL A 253 7.72 22.31 37.36
N GLU A 254 7.90 22.79 38.59
CA GLU A 254 8.44 21.99 39.71
C GLU A 254 7.59 20.74 40.00
N MET A 255 6.26 20.90 40.05
CA MET A 255 5.32 19.77 40.23
C MET A 255 5.43 18.77 39.08
N THR A 256 5.57 19.25 37.85
CA THR A 256 5.78 18.39 36.68
C THR A 256 7.12 17.66 36.77
N ASP A 257 8.19 18.35 37.16
CA ASP A 257 9.52 17.76 37.30
C ASP A 257 9.53 16.71 38.42
N ALA A 258 8.85 16.92 39.55
CA ALA A 258 8.67 15.92 40.61
C ALA A 258 7.94 14.66 40.11
N LEU A 259 6.92 14.82 39.28
CA LEU A 259 6.17 13.72 38.68
C LEU A 259 6.98 12.94 37.62
N LEU A 260 7.85 13.65 36.89
CA LEU A 260 8.68 13.08 35.84
C LEU A 260 10.04 12.58 36.32
N GLU A 261 10.47 12.91 37.54
CA GLU A 261 11.80 12.61 38.07
C GLU A 261 12.21 11.13 37.88
N PRO A 262 11.38 10.12 38.20
CA PRO A 262 11.77 8.72 38.01
C PRO A 262 12.07 8.37 36.54
N ALA A 263 11.29 8.92 35.61
CA ALA A 263 11.51 8.73 34.18
C ALA A 263 12.74 9.51 33.67
N GLN A 264 13.02 10.68 34.24
CA GLN A 264 14.22 11.45 33.95
C GLN A 264 15.48 10.72 34.45
N GLN A 265 15.45 10.14 35.65
CA GLN A 265 16.55 9.32 36.18
C GLN A 265 16.81 8.07 35.33
N LEU A 266 15.75 7.45 34.79
CA LEU A 266 15.87 6.37 33.81
C LEU A 266 16.60 6.84 32.53
N VAL A 267 16.21 7.98 31.98
CA VAL A 267 16.87 8.56 30.79
C VAL A 267 18.32 8.96 31.08
N ALA A 268 18.61 9.40 32.29
CA ALA A 268 19.96 9.72 32.76
C ALA A 268 20.82 8.48 33.11
N GLU A 269 20.33 7.28 32.79
CA GLU A 269 21.04 6.00 33.00
C GLU A 269 21.42 5.76 34.47
N ALA A 270 20.60 6.24 35.43
CA ALA A 270 20.82 5.97 36.85
C ALA A 270 20.96 4.46 37.12
N PRO A 271 21.73 4.02 38.14
CA PRO A 271 21.85 2.60 38.45
C PRO A 271 20.48 1.96 38.65
N ALA A 272 20.18 0.87 37.96
CA ALA A 272 18.86 0.22 38.00
C ALA A 272 18.45 -0.21 39.42
N GLN A 273 19.42 -0.38 40.31
CA GLN A 273 19.17 -0.70 41.73
C GLN A 273 18.52 0.45 42.50
N SER A 274 18.78 1.71 42.13
CA SER A 274 18.22 2.90 42.76
C SER A 274 16.86 3.30 42.19
N LEU A 275 16.46 2.74 41.05
CA LEU A 275 15.17 3.00 40.42
C LEU A 275 14.10 2.05 40.96
N THR A 276 12.93 2.59 41.28
CA THR A 276 11.74 1.81 41.63
C THR A 276 10.94 1.54 40.35
N PRO A 277 10.77 0.29 39.90
CA PRO A 277 10.07 -0.01 38.64
C PRO A 277 8.66 0.56 38.57
N SER A 278 7.93 0.52 39.69
CA SER A 278 6.59 1.10 39.79
C SER A 278 6.58 2.61 39.57
N ALA A 279 7.56 3.33 40.13
CA ALA A 279 7.69 4.78 39.99
C ALA A 279 8.09 5.19 38.56
N VAL A 280 9.00 4.44 37.94
CA VAL A 280 9.37 4.64 36.53
C VAL A 280 8.17 4.43 35.63
N ALA A 281 7.46 3.31 35.81
CA ALA A 281 6.26 2.99 35.05
C ALA A 281 5.21 4.10 35.19
N PHE A 282 4.92 4.54 36.42
CA PHE A 282 3.98 5.63 36.68
C PHE A 282 4.37 6.95 35.99
N ALA A 283 5.62 7.38 36.13
CA ALA A 283 6.10 8.62 35.51
C ALA A 283 5.99 8.59 33.97
N THR A 284 6.34 7.46 33.35
CA THR A 284 6.19 7.28 31.89
C THR A 284 4.74 7.14 31.42
N ALA A 285 3.89 6.51 32.24
CA ALA A 285 2.45 6.40 32.03
C ALA A 285 1.81 7.79 31.96
N TRP A 286 2.11 8.63 32.95
CA TRP A 286 1.62 9.98 33.01
C TRP A 286 2.11 10.82 31.82
N ALA A 287 3.39 10.75 31.48
CA ALA A 287 3.94 11.46 30.32
C ALA A 287 3.24 11.05 29.00
N GLY A 288 2.76 9.81 28.88
CA GLY A 288 1.98 9.34 27.73
C GLY A 288 0.55 9.88 27.67
N ALA A 289 -0.12 10.00 28.83
CA ALA A 289 -1.52 10.45 28.93
C ALA A 289 -1.71 11.95 28.65
N VAL A 290 -0.67 12.76 28.89
CA VAL A 290 -0.71 14.23 28.81
C VAL A 290 -0.99 14.78 27.40
N ASP A 291 -0.80 14.00 26.33
CA ASP A 291 -0.98 14.47 24.95
C ASP A 291 -2.40 14.90 24.59
N THR A 292 -3.40 14.43 25.34
CA THR A 292 -4.80 14.82 25.14
C THR A 292 -5.17 16.13 25.82
N LEU A 293 -4.22 16.75 26.54
CA LEU A 293 -4.54 17.69 27.61
C LEU A 293 -3.90 19.06 27.38
N ARG A 294 -4.67 20.12 27.60
CA ARG A 294 -4.21 21.51 27.49
C ARG A 294 -3.41 21.90 28.74
N LEU A 295 -2.11 21.63 28.74
CA LEU A 295 -1.18 22.11 29.76
C LEU A 295 -0.61 23.50 29.39
N PRO A 296 -0.04 24.23 30.37
CA PRO A 296 0.76 25.41 30.06
C PRO A 296 1.88 25.08 29.06
N PRO A 297 2.19 25.95 28.08
CA PRO A 297 3.15 25.63 27.00
C PRO A 297 4.54 25.20 27.47
N GLU A 298 5.00 25.71 28.61
CA GLU A 298 6.31 25.33 29.19
C GLU A 298 6.29 23.91 29.75
N VAL A 299 5.21 23.55 30.46
CA VAL A 299 4.97 22.19 30.96
C VAL A 299 4.86 21.21 29.79
N GLU A 300 4.10 21.58 28.76
CA GLU A 300 3.96 20.78 27.55
C GLU A 300 5.31 20.55 26.86
N ARG A 301 6.16 21.59 26.76
CA ARG A 301 7.51 21.48 26.21
C ARG A 301 8.37 20.50 27.02
N ARG A 302 8.26 20.53 28.36
CA ARG A 302 9.00 19.65 29.27
C ARG A 302 8.61 18.19 29.12
N VAL A 303 7.30 17.91 29.12
CA VAL A 303 6.76 16.56 28.87
C VAL A 303 7.17 16.07 27.50
N ARG A 304 7.08 16.92 26.47
CA ARG A 304 7.49 16.59 25.10
C ARG A 304 8.99 16.27 25.01
N ALA A 305 9.84 17.01 25.72
CA ALA A 305 11.28 16.77 25.74
C ALA A 305 11.61 15.38 26.30
N LEU A 306 11.00 14.98 27.43
CA LEU A 306 11.15 13.63 27.97
C LEU A 306 10.64 12.56 27.00
N ARG A 307 9.51 12.79 26.32
CA ARG A 307 9.00 11.83 25.33
C ARG A 307 9.92 11.66 24.14
N THR A 308 10.60 12.72 23.72
CA THR A 308 11.57 12.61 22.62
C THR A 308 12.83 11.82 22.99
N THR A 309 13.14 11.69 24.28
CA THR A 309 14.27 10.86 24.75
C THR A 309 13.85 9.40 25.02
N LEU A 310 12.56 9.13 25.22
CA LEU A 310 12.05 7.75 25.27
C LEU A 310 12.14 7.10 23.88
N PRO A 311 12.55 5.81 23.77
CA PRO A 311 12.78 5.17 22.47
C PRO A 311 11.55 5.19 21.57
N ARG A 312 11.70 5.70 20.34
CA ARG A 312 10.63 5.72 19.32
C ARG A 312 10.32 4.34 18.74
N GLU A 313 11.23 3.37 18.89
CA GLU A 313 11.13 2.06 18.21
C GLU A 313 9.93 1.22 18.67
N SER A 314 9.45 1.40 19.90
CA SER A 314 8.23 0.74 20.40
C SER A 314 6.93 1.45 19.97
N THR A 315 7.02 2.63 19.36
CA THR A 315 5.87 3.48 19.00
C THR A 315 5.75 3.68 17.49
N ARG A 316 5.69 2.59 16.71
CA ARG A 316 5.29 2.66 15.28
C ARG A 316 3.84 3.10 15.09
N ARG A 317 2.99 2.92 16.11
CA ARG A 317 1.71 3.61 16.21
C ARG A 317 1.92 4.89 17.02
N PRO A 318 1.33 6.04 16.61
CA PRO A 318 1.28 7.20 17.50
C PRO A 318 0.85 6.70 18.88
N ILE A 319 1.50 7.20 19.93
CA ILE A 319 1.00 7.02 21.29
C ILE A 319 -0.34 7.74 21.27
N GLU A 320 -1.42 7.06 20.89
CA GLU A 320 -2.75 7.42 21.35
C GLU A 320 -2.58 7.53 22.87
N ALA A 321 -2.92 8.71 23.39
CA ALA A 321 -2.50 9.18 24.71
C ALA A 321 -3.16 8.34 25.81
N ASP A 322 -2.58 7.18 26.06
CA ASP A 322 -3.07 6.19 26.99
C ASP A 322 -2.01 5.96 28.07
N PHE A 323 -2.44 6.15 29.32
CA PHE A 323 -1.64 5.93 30.52
C PHE A 323 -1.02 4.53 30.53
N TRP A 324 -1.81 3.49 30.22
CA TRP A 324 -1.38 2.10 30.29
C TRP A 324 -0.24 1.80 29.31
N ARG A 325 -0.30 2.39 28.12
CA ARG A 325 0.76 2.26 27.12
C ARG A 325 2.04 2.98 27.55
N GLY A 326 1.94 4.13 28.19
CA GLY A 326 3.10 4.81 28.76
C GLY A 326 3.78 3.96 29.85
N ALA A 327 3.00 3.33 30.73
CA ALA A 327 3.52 2.42 31.76
C ALA A 327 4.30 1.24 31.14
N SER A 328 3.73 0.62 30.11
CA SER A 328 4.38 -0.45 29.33
C SER A 328 5.73 -0.01 28.75
N VAL A 329 5.80 1.20 28.17
CA VAL A 329 7.05 1.76 27.61
C VAL A 329 8.10 2.00 28.69
N GLY A 330 7.72 2.50 29.87
CA GLY A 330 8.67 2.69 30.98
C GLY A 330 9.24 1.39 31.51
N LEU A 331 8.38 0.38 31.70
CA LEU A 331 8.82 -0.96 32.11
C LEU A 331 9.76 -1.58 31.06
N GLU A 332 9.43 -1.46 29.77
CA GLU A 332 10.26 -1.94 28.68
C GLU A 332 11.63 -1.25 28.65
N ARG A 333 11.67 0.08 28.79
CA ARG A 333 12.92 0.85 28.80
C ARG A 333 13.78 0.49 30.03
N MET A 334 13.16 0.30 31.18
CA MET A 334 13.87 -0.13 32.38
C MET A 334 14.48 -1.52 32.21
N ALA A 335 13.76 -2.47 31.60
CA ALA A 335 14.31 -3.79 31.30
C ALA A 335 15.54 -3.71 30.39
N LEU A 336 15.48 -2.89 29.33
CA LEU A 336 16.61 -2.66 28.43
C LEU A 336 17.84 -2.10 29.17
N GLN A 337 17.64 -1.08 30.00
CA GLN A 337 18.73 -0.51 30.82
C GLN A 337 19.28 -1.51 31.84
N MET A 338 18.43 -2.37 32.41
CA MET A 338 18.86 -3.44 33.31
C MET A 338 19.71 -4.50 32.61
N VAL A 339 19.45 -4.77 31.33
CA VAL A 339 20.31 -5.62 30.49
C VAL A 339 21.66 -4.93 30.26
N GLU A 340 21.66 -3.66 29.86
CA GLU A 340 22.88 -2.87 29.60
C GLU A 340 23.78 -2.74 30.84
N GLN A 341 23.19 -2.63 32.03
CA GLN A 341 23.89 -2.50 33.30
C GLN A 341 24.19 -3.85 34.00
N GLU A 342 23.87 -4.99 33.36
CA GLU A 342 24.00 -6.33 33.94
C GLU A 342 23.37 -6.44 35.35
N ALA A 343 22.16 -5.89 35.51
CA ALA A 343 21.49 -5.81 36.80
C ALA A 343 21.31 -7.21 37.43
N GLY A 344 21.57 -7.32 38.74
CA GLY A 344 21.46 -8.59 39.47
C GLY A 344 20.02 -9.06 39.69
N ALA A 345 19.85 -10.32 40.12
CA ALA A 345 18.56 -10.97 40.32
C ALA A 345 17.55 -10.16 41.15
N ALA A 346 17.98 -9.48 42.22
CA ALA A 346 17.07 -8.71 43.07
C ALA A 346 16.42 -7.52 42.34
N ALA A 347 17.09 -6.93 41.34
CA ALA A 347 16.49 -5.89 40.52
C ALA A 347 15.47 -6.49 39.53
N TRP A 348 15.82 -7.60 38.88
CA TRP A 348 14.91 -8.33 37.98
C TRP A 348 13.67 -8.86 38.68
N GLU A 349 13.82 -9.36 39.91
CA GLU A 349 12.69 -9.83 40.71
C GLU A 349 11.72 -8.69 41.01
N ARG A 350 12.22 -7.54 41.49
CA ARG A 350 11.41 -6.33 41.71
C ARG A 350 10.72 -5.86 40.43
N TRP A 351 11.46 -5.76 39.33
CA TRP A 351 10.90 -5.36 38.03
C TRP A 351 9.82 -6.33 37.56
N SER A 352 10.05 -7.63 37.64
CA SER A 352 9.12 -8.65 37.17
C SER A 352 7.83 -8.72 38.00
N GLN A 353 7.92 -8.45 39.31
CA GLN A 353 6.76 -8.32 40.19
C GLN A 353 5.89 -7.12 39.79
N THR A 354 6.51 -5.97 39.48
CA THR A 354 5.82 -4.80 38.95
C THR A 354 5.17 -5.09 37.60
N ALA A 355 5.90 -5.72 36.66
CA ALA A 355 5.37 -6.08 35.35
C ALA A 355 4.24 -7.12 35.43
N GLN A 356 4.30 -8.07 36.38
CA GLN A 356 3.24 -9.03 36.62
C GLN A 356 2.00 -8.39 37.26
N ALA A 357 2.19 -7.44 38.18
CA ALA A 357 1.08 -6.65 38.71
C ALA A 357 0.41 -5.83 37.61
N PHE A 358 1.19 -5.21 36.73
CA PHE A 358 0.70 -4.51 35.55
C PHE A 358 -0.07 -5.45 34.61
N ALA A 359 0.43 -6.66 34.36
CA ALA A 359 -0.27 -7.67 33.56
C ALA A 359 -1.57 -8.18 34.18
N ARG A 360 -1.79 -8.04 35.50
CA ARG A 360 -3.10 -8.36 36.09
C ARG A 360 -4.14 -7.30 35.80
N ILE A 361 -3.72 -6.04 35.69
CA ILE A 361 -4.60 -4.91 35.37
C ILE A 361 -4.84 -4.81 33.86
N GLN A 362 -3.77 -4.95 33.07
CA GLN A 362 -3.79 -4.90 31.61
C GLN A 362 -3.20 -6.20 31.04
N PRO A 363 -4.00 -7.29 30.95
CA PRO A 363 -3.51 -8.61 30.57
C PRO A 363 -2.70 -8.65 29.28
N LYS A 364 -3.24 -8.05 28.22
CA LYS A 364 -2.61 -8.06 26.91
C LYS A 364 -1.30 -7.25 26.90
N GLU A 365 -1.36 -6.01 27.37
CA GLU A 365 -0.24 -5.07 27.31
C GLU A 365 0.87 -5.47 28.28
N GLY A 366 0.53 -6.04 29.43
CA GLY A 366 1.49 -6.60 30.37
C GLY A 366 2.21 -7.83 29.82
N VAL A 367 1.50 -8.75 29.14
CA VAL A 367 2.13 -9.88 28.45
C VAL A 367 3.08 -9.39 27.36
N ILE A 368 2.67 -8.42 26.54
CA ILE A 368 3.53 -7.83 25.51
C ILE A 368 4.78 -7.20 26.14
N THR A 369 4.63 -6.50 27.27
CA THR A 369 5.74 -5.87 28.01
C THR A 369 6.74 -6.90 28.50
N LEU A 370 6.28 -7.98 29.14
CA LEU A 370 7.13 -9.09 29.59
C LEU A 370 7.85 -9.77 28.42
N ALA A 371 7.13 -10.04 27.31
CA ALA A 371 7.73 -10.65 26.12
C ALA A 371 8.79 -9.75 25.47
N ARG A 372 8.58 -8.42 25.43
CA ARG A 372 9.58 -7.48 24.93
C ARG A 372 10.80 -7.38 25.85
N ALA A 373 10.61 -7.34 27.16
CA ALA A 373 11.71 -7.40 28.11
C ALA A 373 12.54 -8.68 27.90
N LEU A 374 11.89 -9.84 27.77
CA LEU A 374 12.59 -11.09 27.46
C LEU A 374 13.32 -11.02 26.11
N THR A 375 12.75 -10.35 25.10
CA THR A 375 13.41 -10.13 23.81
C THR A 375 14.71 -9.33 23.97
N HIS A 376 14.72 -8.29 24.81
CA HIS A 376 15.93 -7.51 25.10
C HIS A 376 17.01 -8.37 25.75
N VAL A 377 16.62 -9.19 26.74
CA VAL A 377 17.55 -10.14 27.38
C VAL A 377 18.06 -11.17 26.37
N LEU A 378 17.21 -11.73 25.51
CA LEU A 378 17.59 -12.72 24.49
C LEU A 378 18.53 -12.16 23.40
N ARG A 379 18.48 -10.86 23.12
CA ARG A 379 19.36 -10.21 22.13
C ARG A 379 20.71 -9.80 22.68
N ASP A 380 20.84 -9.67 24.00
CA ASP A 380 22.14 -9.43 24.61
C ASP A 380 23.05 -10.66 24.45
N LYS A 381 24.18 -10.49 23.76
CA LYS A 381 25.15 -11.54 23.43
C LYS A 381 25.73 -12.25 24.65
N ASN A 382 25.63 -11.63 25.82
CA ASN A 382 26.18 -12.14 27.07
C ASN A 382 25.12 -12.80 27.96
N ALA A 383 23.84 -12.77 27.60
CA ALA A 383 22.75 -13.16 28.49
C ALA A 383 22.85 -14.61 28.98
N SER A 384 23.15 -15.60 28.10
CA SER A 384 23.37 -16.98 28.57
C SER A 384 24.72 -17.19 29.25
N ARG A 385 25.69 -16.30 29.03
CA ARG A 385 27.08 -16.45 29.46
C ARG A 385 27.28 -15.94 30.88
N THR A 386 26.62 -14.84 31.26
CA THR A 386 26.69 -14.25 32.60
C THR A 386 25.69 -14.91 33.54
N ALA A 387 26.00 -14.90 34.85
CA ALA A 387 25.05 -15.39 35.85
C ALA A 387 23.82 -14.47 35.94
N ALA A 388 24.02 -13.15 35.81
CA ALA A 388 22.95 -12.15 35.83
C ALA A 388 21.99 -12.31 34.65
N GLY A 389 22.51 -12.50 33.43
CA GLY A 389 21.68 -12.71 32.24
C GLY A 389 20.85 -13.99 32.30
N ARG A 390 21.43 -15.11 32.76
CA ARG A 390 20.67 -16.38 32.95
C ARG A 390 19.57 -16.24 33.99
N GLN A 391 19.84 -15.51 35.08
CA GLN A 391 18.83 -15.21 36.10
C GLN A 391 17.72 -14.33 35.53
N ALA A 392 18.06 -13.30 34.74
CA ALA A 392 17.08 -12.45 34.07
C ALA A 392 16.19 -13.26 33.12
N LEU A 393 16.77 -14.12 32.27
CA LEU A 393 16.03 -15.02 31.38
C LEU A 393 15.03 -15.88 32.15
N SER A 394 15.49 -16.55 33.22
CA SER A 394 14.65 -17.45 34.02
C SER A 394 13.53 -16.68 34.74
N ILE A 395 13.86 -15.56 35.41
CA ILE A 395 12.87 -14.74 36.14
C ILE A 395 11.80 -14.22 35.19
N VAL A 396 12.17 -13.64 34.05
CA VAL A 396 11.18 -13.06 33.13
C VAL A 396 10.37 -14.15 32.43
N ALA A 397 11.00 -15.25 31.98
CA ALA A 397 10.29 -16.36 31.31
C ALA A 397 9.25 -17.03 32.21
N GLN A 398 9.52 -17.17 33.52
CA GLN A 398 8.58 -17.75 34.48
C GLN A 398 7.37 -16.85 34.77
N ARG A 399 7.45 -15.56 34.47
CA ARG A 399 6.39 -14.57 34.75
C ARG A 399 5.46 -14.33 33.57
N ILE A 400 5.86 -14.74 32.37
CA ILE A 400 5.02 -14.65 31.16
C ILE A 400 3.90 -15.68 31.24
N ASP A 401 2.65 -15.24 31.01
CA ASP A 401 1.55 -16.16 30.75
C ASP A 401 1.64 -16.68 29.31
N TRP A 402 2.30 -17.83 29.14
CA TRP A 402 2.51 -18.46 27.84
C TRP A 402 1.24 -18.99 27.18
N ARG A 403 0.07 -18.88 27.84
CA ARG A 403 -1.23 -19.18 27.22
C ARG A 403 -1.76 -18.02 26.40
N ALA A 404 -1.24 -16.81 26.62
CA ALA A 404 -1.65 -15.63 25.88
C ALA A 404 -1.10 -15.67 24.45
N ASP A 405 -1.95 -15.30 23.50
CA ASP A 405 -1.65 -15.31 22.06
C ASP A 405 -0.38 -14.52 21.73
N ASP A 406 -0.25 -13.31 22.28
CA ASP A 406 0.90 -12.42 22.04
C ASP A 406 2.25 -12.99 22.55
N ALA A 407 2.23 -13.77 23.64
CA ALA A 407 3.42 -14.43 24.17
C ALA A 407 3.88 -15.57 23.26
N ILE A 408 2.95 -16.41 22.82
CA ILE A 408 3.20 -17.49 21.87
C ILE A 408 3.75 -16.92 20.55
N ASP A 409 3.13 -15.87 20.03
CA ASP A 409 3.56 -15.25 18.78
C ASP A 409 4.95 -14.61 18.89
N ALA A 410 5.32 -14.10 20.07
CA ALA A 410 6.69 -13.65 20.33
C ALA A 410 7.67 -14.83 20.34
N LEU A 411 7.35 -15.92 21.05
CA LEU A 411 8.17 -17.13 21.13
C LEU A 411 8.46 -17.71 19.74
N LEU A 412 7.41 -17.90 18.93
CA LEU A 412 7.54 -18.46 17.59
C LEU A 412 8.40 -17.56 16.68
N ARG A 413 8.28 -16.22 16.81
CA ARG A 413 9.13 -15.26 16.09
C ARG A 413 10.59 -15.32 16.52
N TRP A 414 10.89 -15.59 17.78
CA TRP A 414 12.28 -15.67 18.23
C TRP A 414 13.04 -16.83 17.60
N PHE A 415 12.39 -17.95 17.30
CA PHE A 415 13.02 -19.03 16.54
C PHE A 415 13.42 -18.63 15.12
N GLU A 416 12.80 -17.60 14.56
CA GLU A 416 13.09 -17.08 13.21
C GLU A 416 14.07 -15.89 13.23
N ASP A 417 14.27 -15.24 14.38
CA ASP A 417 15.09 -14.03 14.50
C ASP A 417 16.59 -14.38 14.60
N PRO A 418 17.41 -14.11 13.56
CA PRO A 418 18.84 -14.44 13.58
C PRO A 418 19.64 -13.58 14.57
N SER A 419 19.07 -12.48 15.09
CA SER A 419 19.70 -11.68 16.14
C SER A 419 19.70 -12.37 17.50
N ILE A 420 18.84 -13.38 17.70
CA ILE A 420 18.81 -14.20 18.91
C ILE A 420 19.64 -15.46 18.65
N SER A 421 20.64 -15.68 19.51
CA SER A 421 21.54 -16.83 19.40
C SER A 421 20.80 -18.14 19.72
N SER A 422 21.21 -19.24 19.08
CA SER A 422 20.68 -20.57 19.38
C SER A 422 20.97 -21.00 20.81
N GLU A 423 22.07 -20.54 21.40
CA GLU A 423 22.42 -20.74 22.81
C GLU A 423 21.35 -20.14 23.76
N HIS A 424 20.85 -18.94 23.48
CA HIS A 424 19.83 -18.28 24.30
C HIS A 424 18.47 -18.95 24.14
N LEU A 425 18.11 -19.35 22.91
CA LEU A 425 16.89 -20.11 22.66
C LEU A 425 16.94 -21.49 23.32
N ALA A 426 18.08 -22.18 23.28
CA ALA A 426 18.27 -23.47 23.94
C ALA A 426 18.06 -23.34 25.46
N PHE A 427 18.58 -22.28 26.07
CA PHE A 427 18.33 -21.96 27.48
C PHE A 427 16.84 -21.75 27.75
N LEU A 428 16.17 -20.90 26.95
CA LEU A 428 14.75 -20.61 27.11
C LEU A 428 13.87 -21.87 26.93
N VAL A 429 14.13 -22.68 25.90
CA VAL A 429 13.40 -23.92 25.65
C VAL A 429 13.52 -24.86 26.85
N ARG A 430 14.72 -25.01 27.41
CA ARG A 430 14.94 -25.80 28.62
C ARG A 430 14.14 -25.25 29.81
N GLU A 431 14.18 -23.95 30.06
CA GLU A 431 13.40 -23.31 31.13
C GLU A 431 11.89 -23.54 30.96
N LEU A 432 11.35 -23.43 29.74
CA LEU A 432 9.94 -23.65 29.46
C LEU A 432 9.51 -25.11 29.69
N VAL A 433 10.38 -26.07 29.31
CA VAL A 433 10.16 -27.51 29.54
C VAL A 433 10.22 -27.84 31.03
N GLU A 434 11.26 -27.36 31.74
CA GLU A 434 11.48 -27.66 33.16
C GLU A 434 10.41 -27.04 34.06
N SER A 435 10.03 -25.78 33.81
CA SER A 435 8.96 -25.10 34.54
C SER A 435 7.55 -25.59 34.17
N ARG A 436 7.42 -26.37 33.09
CA ARG A 436 6.14 -26.77 32.48
C ARG A 436 5.22 -25.59 32.21
N ALA A 437 5.80 -24.45 31.84
CA ALA A 437 5.07 -23.21 31.60
C ALA A 437 4.09 -23.33 30.40
N LEU A 438 4.39 -24.24 29.46
CA LEU A 438 3.54 -24.59 28.32
C LEU A 438 3.02 -26.02 28.47
N PRO A 439 1.75 -26.20 28.89
CA PRO A 439 1.15 -27.53 28.99
C PRO A 439 1.14 -28.25 27.64
N GLY A 440 1.52 -29.54 27.65
CA GLY A 440 1.52 -30.38 26.44
C GLY A 440 2.85 -30.44 25.70
N LEU A 441 3.83 -29.60 26.06
CA LEU A 441 5.15 -29.64 25.43
C LEU A 441 5.86 -30.97 25.77
N PRO A 442 6.31 -31.75 24.78
CA PRO A 442 7.03 -33.00 25.03
C PRO A 442 8.29 -32.76 25.88
N ALA A 443 8.51 -33.60 26.89
CA ALA A 443 9.64 -33.45 27.82
C ALA A 443 11.02 -33.65 27.15
N ASP A 444 11.04 -34.23 25.96
CA ASP A 444 12.21 -34.43 25.11
C ASP A 444 12.44 -33.29 24.10
N THR A 445 11.57 -32.26 24.08
CA THR A 445 11.78 -31.06 23.24
C THR A 445 13.07 -30.36 23.66
N ARG A 446 14.08 -30.39 22.79
CA ARG A 446 15.39 -29.78 23.03
C ARG A 446 15.84 -29.02 21.78
N LEU A 447 16.52 -27.92 22.00
CA LEU A 447 17.26 -27.18 20.99
C LEU A 447 18.73 -27.19 21.42
N ASP A 448 19.63 -27.61 20.53
CA ASP A 448 21.07 -27.57 20.80
C ASP A 448 21.59 -26.12 20.78
N ALA A 449 22.63 -25.83 21.57
CA ALA A 449 23.16 -24.47 21.69
C ALA A 449 23.79 -23.94 20.38
N ASP A 450 24.20 -24.85 19.49
CA ASP A 450 24.74 -24.63 18.15
C ASP A 450 23.72 -24.94 17.03
N ALA A 451 22.43 -25.08 17.39
CA ALA A 451 21.38 -25.37 16.42
C ALA A 451 21.36 -24.38 15.24
N ASP A 452 21.32 -24.92 14.03
CA ASP A 452 21.15 -24.15 12.81
C ASP A 452 19.69 -23.67 12.62
N ALA A 453 19.43 -22.98 11.51
CA ALA A 453 18.10 -22.48 11.18
C ALA A 453 17.08 -23.60 11.00
N GLU A 454 17.49 -24.77 10.50
CA GLU A 454 16.59 -25.91 10.29
C GLU A 454 16.16 -26.52 11.63
N ALA A 455 17.11 -26.73 12.55
CA ALA A 455 16.83 -27.20 13.90
C ALA A 455 15.92 -26.22 14.66
N ARG A 456 16.15 -24.91 14.54
CA ARG A 456 15.26 -23.87 15.10
C ARG A 456 13.84 -23.96 14.54
N THR A 457 13.69 -24.14 13.23
CA THR A 457 12.37 -24.33 12.58
C THR A 457 11.67 -25.57 13.10
N ARG A 458 12.36 -26.72 13.20
CA ARG A 458 11.76 -27.96 13.74
C ARG A 458 11.23 -27.77 15.16
N VAL A 459 11.99 -27.10 16.03
CA VAL A 459 11.56 -26.82 17.40
C VAL A 459 10.39 -25.84 17.42
N ARG A 460 10.46 -24.73 16.65
CA ARG A 460 9.34 -23.79 16.46
C ARG A 460 8.04 -24.51 16.10
N ASP A 461 8.11 -25.44 15.16
CA ASP A 461 6.95 -26.18 14.66
C ASP A 461 6.38 -27.14 15.70
N ALA A 462 7.23 -27.79 16.49
CA ALA A 462 6.79 -28.58 17.64
C ALA A 462 6.06 -27.71 18.68
N PHE A 463 6.59 -26.50 18.96
CA PHE A 463 5.91 -25.53 19.83
C PHE A 463 4.55 -25.11 19.25
N ALA A 464 4.50 -24.71 17.97
CA ALA A 464 3.27 -24.28 17.30
C ALA A 464 2.17 -25.37 17.35
N LEU A 465 2.53 -26.62 17.03
CA LEU A 465 1.61 -27.76 17.13
C LEU A 465 1.09 -27.96 18.55
N THR A 466 1.97 -27.86 19.55
CA THR A 466 1.62 -28.04 20.97
C THR A 466 0.56 -27.04 21.42
N VAL A 467 0.69 -25.78 20.99
CA VAL A 467 -0.24 -24.71 21.36
C VAL A 467 -1.45 -24.59 20.42
N GLY A 468 -1.61 -25.53 19.48
CA GLY A 468 -2.70 -25.51 18.51
C GLY A 468 -2.64 -24.32 17.54
N ARG A 469 -1.46 -23.71 17.36
CA ARG A 469 -1.25 -22.75 16.28
C ARG A 469 -1.10 -23.53 14.98
N PRO A 470 -1.69 -23.06 13.89
CA PRO A 470 -1.39 -23.63 12.59
C PRO A 470 0.14 -23.56 12.44
N LEU A 471 0.76 -24.71 12.13
CA LEU A 471 2.07 -24.68 11.52
C LEU A 471 1.95 -23.63 10.43
N ARG A 472 2.80 -22.60 10.48
CA ARG A 472 2.81 -21.65 9.38
C ARG A 472 2.89 -22.51 8.13
N ALA A 473 2.02 -22.23 7.16
CA ALA A 473 2.09 -22.85 5.84
C ALA A 473 3.45 -22.59 5.15
N THR A 474 4.42 -21.96 5.84
CA THR A 474 5.81 -21.73 5.45
C THR A 474 6.42 -22.91 4.74
N ASP A 475 6.19 -24.17 5.12
CA ASP A 475 6.89 -25.26 4.43
C ASP A 475 6.17 -25.73 3.16
N ALA A 476 4.85 -25.94 3.22
CA ALA A 476 4.09 -26.37 2.05
C ALA A 476 4.00 -25.25 0.99
N PHE A 477 3.59 -24.04 1.39
CA PHE A 477 3.54 -22.89 0.50
C PHE A 477 4.93 -22.57 -0.03
N ALA A 478 5.95 -22.41 0.82
CA ALA A 478 7.27 -22.02 0.32
C ALA A 478 7.85 -23.08 -0.58
N LEU A 479 7.68 -24.38 -0.28
CA LEU A 479 8.16 -25.45 -1.16
C LEU A 479 7.44 -25.42 -2.50
N ARG A 480 6.10 -25.30 -2.52
CA ARG A 480 5.30 -25.22 -3.75
C ARG A 480 5.63 -23.97 -4.56
N TRP A 481 5.61 -22.80 -3.93
CA TRP A 481 5.91 -21.50 -4.54
C TRP A 481 7.36 -21.45 -5.06
N ARG A 482 8.32 -21.94 -4.27
CA ARG A 482 9.74 -22.02 -4.66
C ARG A 482 9.90 -22.95 -5.85
N ARG A 483 9.31 -24.14 -5.83
CA ARG A 483 9.36 -25.07 -6.95
C ARG A 483 8.78 -24.45 -8.22
N ALA A 484 7.57 -23.88 -8.17
CA ALA A 484 6.94 -23.22 -9.30
C ALA A 484 7.78 -22.04 -9.82
N THR A 485 8.40 -21.28 -8.91
CA THR A 485 9.30 -20.18 -9.25
C THR A 485 10.58 -20.67 -9.91
N ASP A 486 11.20 -21.72 -9.38
CA ASP A 486 12.44 -22.31 -9.90
C ASP A 486 12.20 -22.95 -11.27
N ASP A 487 11.10 -23.67 -11.45
CA ASP A 487 10.69 -24.25 -12.73
C ASP A 487 10.48 -23.15 -13.78
N LEU A 488 9.78 -22.06 -13.42
CA LEU A 488 9.58 -20.93 -14.32
C LEU A 488 10.91 -20.21 -14.63
N LEU A 489 11.75 -19.94 -13.64
CA LEU A 489 13.02 -19.23 -13.80
C LEU A 489 14.08 -20.05 -14.55
N ALA A 490 14.01 -21.38 -14.49
CA ALA A 490 14.84 -22.31 -15.27
C ALA A 490 14.35 -22.46 -16.71
N ALA A 491 13.04 -22.30 -16.96
CA ALA A 491 12.49 -22.36 -18.31
C ALA A 491 13.11 -21.29 -19.23
N THR A 492 13.39 -21.68 -20.48
CA THR A 492 13.91 -20.76 -21.49
C THR A 492 12.91 -19.62 -21.73
N PRO A 493 13.35 -18.34 -21.79
CA PRO A 493 12.46 -17.23 -22.05
C PRO A 493 11.70 -17.43 -23.37
N ALA A 494 10.37 -17.56 -23.27
CA ALA A 494 9.54 -17.78 -24.43
C ALA A 494 9.42 -16.50 -25.29
N ARG A 495 8.98 -16.69 -26.54
CA ARG A 495 8.70 -15.60 -27.51
C ARG A 495 7.20 -15.50 -27.79
N GLY A 496 6.77 -14.36 -28.33
CA GLY A 496 5.39 -14.15 -28.78
C GLY A 496 4.34 -14.38 -27.68
N ALA A 497 3.26 -15.09 -28.01
CA ALA A 497 2.15 -15.36 -27.09
C ALA A 497 2.56 -16.20 -25.86
N THR A 498 3.53 -17.12 -26.03
CA THR A 498 4.06 -17.93 -24.91
C THR A 498 4.83 -17.06 -23.91
N ALA A 499 5.49 -15.98 -24.38
CA ALA A 499 6.11 -14.99 -23.48
C ALA A 499 5.08 -14.29 -22.59
N ALA A 500 3.93 -13.89 -23.16
CA ALA A 500 2.86 -13.24 -22.42
C ALA A 500 2.24 -14.18 -21.35
N ARG A 501 2.09 -15.47 -21.66
CA ARG A 501 1.62 -16.47 -20.69
C ARG A 501 2.61 -16.71 -19.56
N GLN A 502 3.90 -16.89 -19.87
CA GLN A 502 4.94 -16.99 -18.83
C GLN A 502 4.99 -15.74 -17.94
N ALA A 503 4.75 -14.55 -18.51
CA ALA A 503 4.62 -13.33 -17.74
C ALA A 503 3.42 -13.38 -16.78
N ALA A 504 2.26 -13.85 -17.23
CA ALA A 504 1.09 -14.01 -16.36
C ALA A 504 1.36 -14.99 -15.20
N VAL A 505 2.00 -16.12 -15.47
CA VAL A 505 2.41 -17.09 -14.43
C VAL A 505 3.35 -16.42 -13.41
N ALA A 506 4.37 -15.69 -13.88
CA ALA A 506 5.27 -14.95 -12.99
C ALA A 506 4.51 -13.89 -12.17
N ALA A 507 3.56 -13.17 -12.76
CA ALA A 507 2.75 -12.18 -12.06
C ALA A 507 1.88 -12.81 -10.96
N TYR A 508 1.28 -13.98 -11.19
CA TYR A 508 0.56 -14.72 -10.14
C TYR A 508 1.47 -15.18 -9.00
N LEU A 509 2.68 -15.67 -9.32
CA LEU A 509 3.66 -16.02 -8.29
C LEU A 509 4.13 -14.79 -7.51
N CYS A 510 4.28 -13.63 -8.14
CA CYS A 510 4.54 -12.37 -7.46
C CYS A 510 3.39 -11.95 -6.55
N ALA A 511 2.14 -12.13 -6.99
CA ALA A 511 0.94 -11.87 -6.18
C ALA A 511 0.89 -12.78 -4.94
N ALA A 512 1.20 -14.06 -5.11
CA ALA A 512 1.29 -15.03 -4.02
C ALA A 512 2.34 -14.62 -2.98
N ALA A 513 3.54 -14.21 -3.43
CA ALA A 513 4.59 -13.71 -2.56
C ALA A 513 4.15 -12.45 -1.79
N ALA A 514 3.44 -11.53 -2.47
CA ALA A 514 2.90 -10.33 -1.85
C ALA A 514 1.85 -10.64 -0.77
N GLN A 515 0.93 -11.57 -1.02
CA GLN A 515 -0.07 -12.03 -0.06
C GLN A 515 0.57 -12.69 1.15
N ARG A 516 1.58 -13.53 0.92
CA ARG A 516 2.33 -14.19 1.99
C ARG A 516 3.01 -13.20 2.93
N VAL A 517 3.65 -12.16 2.40
CA VAL A 517 4.35 -11.14 3.23
C VAL A 517 3.39 -10.40 4.18
N VAL A 518 2.11 -10.33 3.84
CA VAL A 518 1.09 -9.64 4.64
C VAL A 518 0.31 -10.63 5.53
N GLY A 519 0.61 -11.92 5.46
CA GLY A 519 0.00 -12.98 6.28
C GLY A 519 -1.32 -13.52 5.77
N GLN A 520 -1.62 -13.38 4.47
CA GLN A 520 -2.81 -13.97 3.85
C GLN A 520 -2.47 -15.29 3.15
N ASP A 521 -2.38 -16.36 3.93
CA ASP A 521 -1.83 -17.62 3.46
C ASP A 521 -2.76 -18.35 2.48
N ASP A 522 -4.07 -18.32 2.71
CA ASP A 522 -5.07 -18.95 1.82
C ASP A 522 -5.10 -18.31 0.43
N ASP A 523 -5.02 -16.97 0.38
CA ASP A 523 -5.00 -16.25 -0.88
C ASP A 523 -3.68 -16.45 -1.62
N ALA A 524 -2.55 -16.55 -0.88
CA ALA A 524 -1.25 -16.86 -1.45
C ALA A 524 -1.23 -18.26 -2.10
N GLU A 525 -1.80 -19.27 -1.45
CA GLU A 525 -1.97 -20.61 -2.02
C GLU A 525 -2.87 -20.58 -3.27
N ARG A 526 -3.99 -19.86 -3.22
CA ARG A 526 -4.87 -19.69 -4.40
C ARG A 526 -4.13 -19.06 -5.58
N ALA A 527 -3.27 -18.07 -5.35
CA ALA A 527 -2.47 -17.45 -6.39
C ALA A 527 -1.42 -18.42 -6.98
N VAL A 528 -0.83 -19.32 -6.17
CA VAL A 528 0.03 -20.41 -6.66
C VAL A 528 -0.78 -21.40 -7.51
N ASP A 529 -1.99 -21.76 -7.09
CA ASP A 529 -2.86 -22.66 -7.85
C ASP A 529 -3.23 -22.07 -9.22
N LEU A 530 -3.54 -20.76 -9.28
CA LEU A 530 -3.78 -20.06 -10.54
C LEU A 530 -2.55 -20.03 -11.45
N ALA A 531 -1.35 -19.85 -10.87
CA ALA A 531 -0.10 -19.90 -11.61
C ALA A 531 0.14 -21.30 -12.22
N LEU A 532 -0.07 -22.36 -11.45
CA LEU A 532 0.10 -23.74 -11.89
C LEU A 532 -0.94 -24.13 -12.96
N ALA A 533 -2.21 -23.77 -12.77
CA ALA A 533 -3.26 -24.01 -13.75
C ALA A 533 -2.97 -23.32 -15.09
N ALA A 534 -2.36 -22.13 -15.06
CA ALA A 534 -1.92 -21.41 -16.26
C ALA A 534 -0.78 -22.13 -17.00
N VAL A 535 0.12 -22.81 -16.29
CA VAL A 535 1.17 -23.65 -16.88
C VAL A 535 0.55 -24.89 -17.52
N ASP A 536 -0.31 -25.61 -16.78
CA ASP A 536 -0.98 -26.82 -17.27
C ASP A 536 -1.82 -26.54 -18.53
N ALA A 537 -2.53 -25.40 -18.58
CA ALA A 537 -3.27 -24.96 -19.75
C ALA A 537 -2.34 -24.70 -20.96
N SER A 538 -1.12 -24.19 -20.71
CA SER A 538 -0.13 -23.97 -21.77
C SER A 538 0.40 -25.30 -22.33
N ASP A 539 0.71 -26.25 -21.46
CA ASP A 539 1.24 -27.56 -21.86
C ASP A 539 0.18 -28.41 -22.58
N ALA A 540 -1.08 -28.35 -22.12
CA ALA A 540 -2.21 -28.99 -22.79
C ALA A 540 -2.44 -28.43 -24.21
N LEU A 541 -2.23 -27.13 -24.41
CA LEU A 541 -2.31 -26.50 -25.74
C LEU A 541 -1.14 -26.93 -26.64
N ALA A 542 0.05 -27.12 -26.08
CA ALA A 542 1.25 -27.52 -26.82
C ALA A 542 1.24 -29.00 -27.29
N ALA A 543 0.46 -29.86 -26.63
CA ALA A 543 0.41 -31.29 -26.93
C ALA A 543 -0.54 -31.68 -28.09
N SER A 544 -1.30 -30.73 -28.66
CA SER A 544 -2.30 -31.03 -29.71
C SER A 544 -1.69 -30.97 -31.12
N PRO A 545 -2.06 -31.85 -32.08
CA PRO A 545 -1.67 -31.74 -33.50
C PRO A 545 -2.03 -30.40 -34.15
N SER A 546 -3.04 -29.70 -33.62
CA SER A 546 -3.42 -28.32 -33.95
C SER A 546 -2.33 -27.27 -33.64
N ASP A 547 -1.27 -27.66 -32.93
CA ASP A 547 -0.23 -26.76 -32.47
C ASP A 547 0.73 -26.34 -33.60
N VAL A 548 0.78 -27.07 -34.71
CA VAL A 548 1.54 -26.66 -35.91
C VAL A 548 1.02 -25.33 -36.47
N ILE A 549 -0.30 -25.10 -36.43
CA ILE A 549 -0.89 -23.84 -36.89
C ILE A 549 -0.83 -22.78 -35.80
N ARG A 550 -1.11 -23.13 -34.53
CA ARG A 550 -1.08 -22.16 -33.42
C ARG A 550 0.31 -21.62 -33.08
N THR A 551 1.37 -22.38 -33.36
CA THR A 551 2.76 -21.95 -33.13
C THR A 551 3.33 -21.07 -34.25
N GLY A 552 2.56 -20.81 -35.32
CA GLY A 552 3.04 -20.09 -36.50
C GLY A 552 3.90 -20.95 -37.44
N ARG A 553 3.97 -22.26 -37.18
CA ARG A 553 4.86 -23.20 -37.89
C ARG A 553 4.27 -23.63 -39.23
N TRP A 554 2.96 -23.43 -39.45
CA TRP A 554 2.34 -23.69 -40.74
C TRP A 554 2.99 -22.87 -41.85
N GLY A 555 3.28 -21.59 -41.60
CA GLY A 555 3.95 -20.72 -42.59
C GLY A 555 5.32 -21.26 -43.02
N GLU A 556 6.10 -21.78 -42.07
CA GLU A 556 7.41 -22.39 -42.33
C GLU A 556 7.28 -23.66 -43.18
N LEU A 557 6.34 -24.55 -42.83
CA LEU A 557 6.09 -25.79 -43.56
C LEU A 557 5.57 -25.52 -44.97
N PHE A 558 4.69 -24.52 -45.11
CA PHE A 558 4.12 -24.13 -46.40
C PHE A 558 5.18 -23.56 -47.34
N LEU A 559 6.09 -22.74 -46.81
CA LEU A 559 7.27 -22.26 -47.55
C LEU A 559 8.24 -23.38 -47.90
N ALA A 560 8.46 -24.34 -46.99
CA ALA A 560 9.35 -25.47 -47.20
C ALA A 560 8.84 -26.41 -48.31
N ALA A 561 7.52 -26.59 -48.43
CA ALA A 561 6.90 -27.40 -49.48
C ALA A 561 7.20 -26.87 -50.90
N ARG A 562 7.49 -25.57 -51.07
CA ARG A 562 7.91 -24.91 -52.33
C ARG A 562 7.07 -25.31 -53.56
N ARG A 563 7.53 -26.33 -54.30
CA ARG A 563 6.99 -26.81 -55.58
C ARG A 563 6.12 -28.06 -55.46
N ASP A 564 6.07 -28.68 -54.28
CA ASP A 564 5.22 -29.84 -54.02
C ASP A 564 3.77 -29.36 -53.90
N GLU A 565 3.00 -29.56 -54.97
CA GLU A 565 1.59 -29.19 -55.02
C GLU A 565 0.76 -29.91 -53.95
N GLN A 566 0.99 -31.20 -53.76
CA GLN A 566 0.18 -32.01 -52.88
C GLN A 566 0.42 -31.63 -51.41
N ALA A 567 1.68 -31.44 -51.01
CA ALA A 567 2.00 -30.97 -49.66
C ALA A 567 1.41 -29.59 -49.37
N ARG A 568 1.37 -28.68 -50.35
CA ARG A 568 0.75 -27.35 -50.19
C ARG A 568 -0.76 -27.43 -50.07
N LEU A 569 -1.42 -28.30 -50.84
CA LEU A 569 -2.86 -28.54 -50.71
C LEU A 569 -3.21 -29.12 -49.34
N GLU A 570 -2.45 -30.12 -48.87
CA GLU A 570 -2.63 -30.71 -47.53
C GLU A 570 -2.48 -29.66 -46.42
N LEU A 571 -1.47 -28.79 -46.52
CA LEU A 571 -1.28 -27.70 -45.58
C LEU A 571 -2.43 -26.67 -45.67
N LEU A 572 -2.95 -26.34 -46.84
CA LEU A 572 -4.12 -25.45 -46.96
C LEU A 572 -5.38 -26.06 -46.35
N TYR A 573 -5.62 -27.37 -46.53
CA TYR A 573 -6.73 -28.06 -45.86
C TYR A 573 -6.56 -28.08 -44.34
N LEU A 574 -5.34 -28.28 -43.86
CA LEU A 574 -5.02 -28.17 -42.44
C LEU A 574 -5.35 -26.76 -41.92
N LEU A 575 -4.97 -25.71 -42.66
CA LEU A 575 -5.27 -24.31 -42.31
C LEU A 575 -6.79 -24.03 -42.29
N MET A 576 -7.51 -24.58 -43.25
CA MET A 576 -8.97 -24.46 -43.34
C MET A 576 -9.66 -25.11 -42.14
N ASN A 577 -9.22 -26.32 -41.75
CA ASN A 577 -9.80 -27.07 -40.64
C ASN A 577 -9.54 -26.42 -39.27
N GLU A 578 -8.43 -25.70 -39.10
CA GLU A 578 -8.09 -24.98 -37.86
C GLU A 578 -8.67 -23.56 -37.80
N GLY A 579 -9.48 -23.15 -38.79
CA GLY A 579 -10.16 -21.85 -38.78
C GLY A 579 -9.31 -20.67 -39.23
N GLY A 580 -8.22 -20.90 -39.98
CA GLY A 580 -7.45 -19.85 -40.67
C GLY A 580 -6.06 -19.56 -40.10
N PRO A 581 -5.39 -18.50 -40.60
CA PRO A 581 -4.04 -18.15 -40.15
C PRO A 581 -4.02 -17.66 -38.70
N SER A 582 -3.01 -18.12 -37.95
CA SER A 582 -2.79 -17.74 -36.55
C SER A 582 -1.83 -16.56 -36.42
N THR A 583 -0.99 -16.32 -37.44
CA THR A 583 -0.03 -15.21 -37.45
C THR A 583 -0.19 -14.31 -38.69
N GLN A 584 0.38 -13.10 -38.62
CA GLN A 584 0.40 -12.19 -39.76
C GLN A 584 1.18 -12.78 -40.94
N LEU A 585 2.28 -13.51 -40.68
CA LEU A 585 3.07 -14.15 -41.73
C LEU A 585 2.23 -15.16 -42.52
N GLU A 586 1.43 -15.97 -41.83
CA GLU A 586 0.57 -16.97 -42.48
C GLU A 586 -0.56 -16.31 -43.26
N ALA A 587 -1.13 -15.22 -42.75
CA ALA A 587 -2.13 -14.43 -43.47
C ALA A 587 -1.53 -13.78 -44.74
N ASP A 588 -0.32 -13.24 -44.64
CA ASP A 588 0.42 -12.69 -45.79
C ASP A 588 0.69 -13.81 -46.82
N LEU A 589 1.18 -14.98 -46.40
CA LEU A 589 1.43 -16.13 -47.29
C LEU A 589 0.17 -16.68 -47.94
N LEU A 590 -0.94 -16.74 -47.21
CA LEU A 590 -2.23 -17.19 -47.73
C LEU A 590 -2.76 -16.19 -48.76
N ALA A 591 -2.70 -14.88 -48.47
CA ALA A 591 -3.10 -13.82 -49.39
C ALA A 591 -2.22 -13.79 -50.65
N GLU A 592 -0.90 -13.95 -50.49
CA GLU A 592 0.06 -14.08 -51.58
C GLU A 592 -0.28 -15.28 -52.48
N THR A 593 -0.54 -16.43 -51.86
CA THR A 593 -0.94 -17.66 -52.56
C THR A 593 -2.27 -17.48 -53.29
N ALA A 594 -3.25 -16.78 -52.71
CA ALA A 594 -4.51 -16.48 -53.38
C ALA A 594 -4.32 -15.50 -54.56
N ALA A 595 -3.39 -14.55 -54.45
CA ALA A 595 -3.14 -13.54 -55.47
C ALA A 595 -2.39 -14.10 -56.69
N PHE A 596 -1.33 -14.89 -56.49
CA PHE A 596 -0.47 -15.39 -57.57
C PHE A 596 0.14 -16.78 -57.35
N GLY A 597 -0.44 -17.60 -56.46
CA GLY A 597 0.01 -18.96 -56.23
C GLY A 597 0.01 -19.81 -57.50
N ALA A 598 1.07 -20.61 -57.67
CA ALA A 598 1.10 -21.70 -58.64
C ALA A 598 1.22 -23.04 -57.88
N PRO A 599 0.56 -24.11 -58.36
CA PRO A 599 -0.37 -24.18 -59.49
C PRO A 599 -1.77 -23.58 -59.20
N ARG A 600 -2.62 -23.46 -60.24
CA ARG A 600 -3.97 -22.85 -60.15
C ARG A 600 -4.87 -23.49 -59.09
N SER A 601 -4.73 -24.80 -58.86
CA SER A 601 -5.43 -25.56 -57.80
C SER A 601 -5.15 -25.01 -56.41
N VAL A 602 -3.88 -24.75 -56.08
CA VAL A 602 -3.42 -24.17 -54.81
C VAL A 602 -3.95 -22.75 -54.67
N GLN A 603 -3.91 -21.96 -55.74
CA GLN A 603 -4.47 -20.60 -55.76
C GLN A 603 -5.97 -20.59 -55.49
N GLN A 604 -6.74 -21.42 -56.19
CA GLN A 604 -8.19 -21.50 -56.03
C GLN A 604 -8.59 -21.96 -54.63
N LEU A 605 -7.86 -22.93 -54.04
CA LEU A 605 -8.10 -23.36 -52.67
C LEU A 605 -7.79 -22.23 -51.67
N ALA A 606 -6.69 -21.50 -51.85
CA ALA A 606 -6.37 -20.35 -51.01
C ALA A 606 -7.44 -19.24 -51.11
N GLN A 607 -7.90 -18.92 -52.33
CA GLN A 607 -9.00 -17.95 -52.55
C GLN A 607 -10.28 -18.39 -51.82
N ARG A 608 -10.65 -19.67 -51.95
CA ARG A 608 -11.82 -20.24 -51.27
C ARG A 608 -11.68 -20.18 -49.74
N ILE A 609 -10.54 -20.57 -49.20
CA ILE A 609 -10.26 -20.47 -47.76
C ILE A 609 -10.45 -19.04 -47.30
N ILE A 610 -9.87 -18.06 -48.00
CA ILE A 610 -10.04 -16.65 -47.64
C ILE A 610 -11.53 -16.27 -47.63
N ILE A 611 -12.31 -16.62 -48.66
CA ILE A 611 -13.75 -16.33 -48.73
C ILE A 611 -14.50 -16.92 -47.53
N ASP A 612 -14.21 -18.17 -47.18
CA ASP A 612 -14.91 -18.92 -46.12
C ASP A 612 -14.50 -18.48 -44.71
N LEU A 613 -13.33 -17.85 -44.54
CA LEU A 613 -12.89 -17.32 -43.24
C LEU A 613 -13.77 -16.16 -42.76
N PRO A 614 -13.89 -15.94 -41.44
CA PRO A 614 -14.50 -14.72 -40.91
C PRO A 614 -13.71 -13.47 -41.33
N ASP A 615 -14.29 -12.30 -41.04
CA ASP A 615 -13.62 -11.02 -41.23
C ASP A 615 -12.40 -10.91 -40.29
N ASP A 616 -11.19 -11.09 -40.84
CA ASP A 616 -9.93 -11.04 -40.12
C ASP A 616 -9.06 -9.90 -40.65
N LEU A 617 -8.68 -8.98 -39.76
CA LEU A 617 -7.82 -7.83 -40.09
C LEU A 617 -6.50 -8.26 -40.73
N ARG A 618 -5.92 -9.39 -40.32
CA ARG A 618 -4.63 -9.90 -40.81
C ARG A 618 -4.73 -10.32 -42.27
N ILE A 619 -5.85 -10.94 -42.66
CA ILE A 619 -6.15 -11.33 -44.03
C ILE A 619 -6.31 -10.09 -44.91
N VAL A 620 -7.02 -9.06 -44.43
CA VAL A 620 -7.20 -7.81 -45.19
C VAL A 620 -5.86 -7.10 -45.38
N ASP A 621 -5.01 -7.05 -44.35
CA ASP A 621 -3.63 -6.53 -44.46
C ASP A 621 -2.78 -7.34 -45.45
N GLY A 622 -2.85 -8.67 -45.39
CA GLY A 622 -2.16 -9.56 -46.33
C GLY A 622 -2.60 -9.35 -47.77
N LEU A 623 -3.92 -9.24 -48.02
CA LEU A 623 -4.48 -8.96 -49.34
C LEU A 623 -4.01 -7.59 -49.86
N LEU A 624 -3.97 -6.57 -49.00
CA LEU A 624 -3.49 -5.24 -49.36
C LEU A 624 -2.01 -5.26 -49.78
N LYS A 625 -1.17 -6.05 -49.10
CA LYS A 625 0.24 -6.25 -49.45
C LYS A 625 0.44 -7.08 -50.72
N ALA A 626 -0.41 -8.07 -50.97
CA ALA A 626 -0.32 -8.95 -52.13
C ALA A 626 -0.85 -8.30 -53.42
N LEU A 627 -1.76 -7.34 -53.30
CA LEU A 627 -2.44 -6.68 -54.43
C LEU A 627 -1.50 -6.08 -55.51
N PRO A 628 -0.38 -5.41 -55.17
CA PRO A 628 0.54 -4.87 -56.18
C PRO A 628 1.17 -5.94 -57.08
N LEU A 629 1.29 -7.18 -56.58
CA LEU A 629 1.86 -8.32 -57.30
C LEU A 629 0.80 -9.12 -58.08
N ALA A 630 -0.48 -8.86 -57.85
CA ALA A 630 -1.57 -9.56 -58.51
C ALA A 630 -1.70 -9.15 -59.98
N ALA A 631 -1.91 -10.15 -60.85
CA ALA A 631 -2.28 -9.92 -62.24
C ALA A 631 -3.67 -9.27 -62.31
N SER A 632 -3.80 -8.22 -63.12
CA SER A 632 -5.05 -7.44 -63.26
C SER A 632 -6.24 -8.29 -63.74
N SER A 633 -5.97 -9.42 -64.40
CA SER A 633 -6.97 -10.33 -64.99
C SER A 633 -7.40 -11.48 -64.07
N ASN A 634 -7.15 -11.38 -62.76
CA ASN A 634 -7.52 -12.43 -61.80
C ASN A 634 -8.95 -12.23 -61.26
N ASP A 635 -9.94 -12.77 -61.97
CA ASP A 635 -11.36 -12.73 -61.56
C ASP A 635 -11.58 -13.32 -60.15
N GLY A 636 -10.88 -14.40 -59.81
CA GLY A 636 -11.01 -15.06 -58.51
C GLY A 636 -10.54 -14.19 -57.34
N LEU A 637 -9.47 -13.40 -57.53
CA LEU A 637 -9.04 -12.43 -56.52
C LEU A 637 -10.02 -11.26 -56.38
N SER A 638 -10.66 -10.84 -57.47
CA SER A 638 -11.71 -9.82 -57.42
C SER A 638 -12.87 -10.29 -56.54
N GLU A 639 -13.35 -11.52 -56.74
CA GLU A 639 -14.39 -12.12 -55.91
C GLU A 639 -14.00 -12.17 -54.42
N VAL A 640 -12.76 -12.58 -54.11
CA VAL A 640 -12.23 -12.58 -52.74
C VAL A 640 -12.31 -11.19 -52.10
N ILE A 641 -11.85 -10.15 -52.81
CA ILE A 641 -11.84 -8.78 -52.28
C ILE A 641 -13.27 -8.24 -52.14
N GLU A 642 -14.15 -8.48 -53.12
CA GLU A 642 -15.55 -8.07 -53.03
C GLU A 642 -16.26 -8.71 -51.83
N ARG A 643 -15.99 -10.00 -51.57
CA ARG A 643 -16.55 -10.71 -50.41
C ARG A 643 -16.05 -10.17 -49.08
N LYS A 644 -14.75 -9.86 -48.96
CA LYS A 644 -14.15 -9.35 -47.71
C LYS A 644 -14.47 -7.89 -47.41
N THR A 645 -14.67 -7.09 -48.45
CA THR A 645 -14.95 -5.66 -48.32
C THR A 645 -16.45 -5.35 -48.41
N ALA A 646 -17.26 -6.31 -48.86
CA ALA A 646 -18.67 -6.13 -49.21
C ALA A 646 -18.92 -5.00 -50.24
N ARG A 647 -17.91 -4.66 -51.07
CA ARG A 647 -18.00 -3.66 -52.13
C ARG A 647 -17.82 -4.33 -53.48
N ARG A 648 -18.58 -3.89 -54.50
CA ARG A 648 -18.35 -4.33 -55.88
C ARG A 648 -17.17 -3.58 -56.49
N LEU A 649 -16.32 -4.32 -57.20
CA LEU A 649 -15.16 -3.80 -57.92
C LEU A 649 -15.47 -3.67 -59.42
N PRO A 650 -14.68 -2.88 -60.16
CA PRO A 650 -14.66 -2.94 -61.63
C PRO A 650 -14.36 -4.36 -62.15
N GLN A 651 -14.53 -4.61 -63.45
CA GLN A 651 -14.21 -5.92 -64.00
C GLN A 651 -12.68 -6.14 -63.96
N ALA A 652 -12.24 -7.36 -63.68
CA ALA A 652 -10.81 -7.67 -63.67
C ALA A 652 -10.24 -7.45 -65.09
N GLY A 653 -9.21 -6.60 -65.19
CA GLY A 653 -8.61 -6.17 -66.44
C GLY A 653 -8.90 -4.71 -66.79
N ASP A 654 -9.88 -4.07 -66.15
CA ASP A 654 -10.13 -2.63 -66.29
C ASP A 654 -8.98 -1.81 -65.68
N ASP A 655 -8.59 -0.70 -66.32
CA ASP A 655 -7.48 0.16 -65.89
C ASP A 655 -7.65 0.71 -64.45
N GLY A 656 -8.89 0.86 -63.97
CA GLY A 656 -9.21 1.35 -62.62
C GLY A 656 -9.41 0.27 -61.56
N TRP A 657 -9.31 -1.02 -61.90
CA TRP A 657 -9.61 -2.12 -60.98
C TRP A 657 -8.72 -2.12 -59.74
N ARG A 658 -7.40 -1.93 -59.92
CA ARG A 658 -6.42 -2.02 -58.84
C ARG A 658 -6.62 -0.90 -57.81
N ASP A 659 -6.86 0.32 -58.27
CA ASP A 659 -7.09 1.47 -57.40
C ASP A 659 -8.37 1.29 -56.56
N ALA A 660 -9.44 0.81 -57.19
CA ALA A 660 -10.70 0.50 -56.51
C ALA A 660 -10.53 -0.64 -55.47
N ALA A 661 -9.79 -1.69 -55.82
CA ALA A 661 -9.49 -2.80 -54.91
C ALA A 661 -8.64 -2.36 -53.71
N GLN A 662 -7.62 -1.54 -53.95
CA GLN A 662 -6.77 -0.98 -52.89
C GLN A 662 -7.56 -0.09 -51.95
N GLN A 663 -8.41 0.79 -52.49
CA GLN A 663 -9.29 1.65 -51.70
C GLN A 663 -10.26 0.82 -50.85
N ALA A 664 -10.92 -0.17 -51.44
CA ALA A 664 -11.87 -1.04 -50.72
C ALA A 664 -11.20 -1.81 -49.57
N LEU A 665 -10.01 -2.37 -49.79
CA LEU A 665 -9.25 -3.06 -48.75
C LEU A 665 -8.75 -2.10 -47.66
N ALA A 666 -8.29 -0.90 -48.01
CA ALA A 666 -7.83 0.10 -47.05
C ALA A 666 -8.97 0.60 -46.15
N GLU A 667 -10.15 0.88 -46.72
CA GLU A 667 -11.34 1.24 -45.96
C GLU A 667 -11.76 0.11 -45.02
N ARG A 668 -11.81 -1.13 -45.53
CA ARG A 668 -12.15 -2.30 -44.71
C ARG A 668 -11.15 -2.55 -43.58
N TRP A 669 -9.87 -2.34 -43.84
CA TRP A 669 -8.83 -2.44 -42.83
C TRP A 669 -9.04 -1.40 -41.72
N LEU A 670 -9.37 -0.15 -42.06
CA LEU A 670 -9.69 0.91 -41.08
C LEU A 670 -10.95 0.58 -40.28
N GLU A 671 -12.01 0.07 -40.94
CA GLU A 671 -13.22 -0.40 -40.27
C GLU A 671 -12.92 -1.50 -39.26
N LEU A 672 -12.22 -2.55 -39.69
CA LEU A 672 -11.84 -3.66 -38.82
C LEU A 672 -10.92 -3.18 -37.71
N GLN A 673 -9.97 -2.30 -37.97
CA GLN A 673 -9.12 -1.74 -36.91
C GLN A 673 -9.95 -0.97 -35.86
N SER A 674 -11.05 -0.33 -36.26
CA SER A 674 -11.95 0.37 -35.35
C SER A 674 -12.82 -0.58 -34.50
N VAL A 675 -13.24 -1.72 -35.06
CA VAL A 675 -14.06 -2.75 -34.38
C VAL A 675 -13.21 -3.68 -33.52
N THR A 676 -12.00 -4.01 -33.97
CA THR A 676 -11.07 -4.96 -33.33
C THR A 676 -10.23 -4.29 -32.24
N GLN A 677 -10.75 -3.27 -31.55
CA GLN A 677 -10.14 -2.77 -30.30
C GLN A 677 -10.14 -3.81 -29.17
N ARG A 678 -10.74 -5.00 -29.37
CA ARG A 678 -10.35 -6.20 -28.63
C ARG A 678 -9.08 -6.78 -29.25
N PRO A 679 -7.95 -6.72 -28.54
CA PRO A 679 -6.69 -7.06 -29.16
C PRO A 679 -6.61 -8.59 -29.35
N PRO A 680 -6.01 -9.09 -30.45
CA PRO A 680 -6.07 -10.49 -30.88
C PRO A 680 -5.26 -11.48 -30.00
N PHE A 681 -4.98 -11.13 -28.74
CA PHE A 681 -3.91 -11.73 -27.94
C PHE A 681 -4.35 -12.82 -26.95
N GLY A 682 -5.52 -13.42 -27.15
CA GLY A 682 -6.03 -14.47 -26.27
C GLY A 682 -6.22 -14.01 -24.81
N GLU A 683 -6.15 -14.95 -23.87
CA GLU A 683 -6.43 -14.74 -22.45
C GLU A 683 -5.25 -14.12 -21.66
N ALA A 684 -4.06 -13.99 -22.25
CA ALA A 684 -2.87 -13.55 -21.51
C ALA A 684 -2.95 -12.10 -20.97
N PRO A 685 -3.47 -11.11 -21.71
CA PRO A 685 -3.64 -9.76 -21.16
C PRO A 685 -4.64 -9.69 -20.01
N SER A 686 -5.74 -10.46 -20.05
CA SER A 686 -6.70 -10.53 -18.95
C SER A 686 -6.06 -11.21 -17.73
N MET A 687 -5.34 -12.31 -17.92
CA MET A 687 -4.63 -12.96 -16.81
C MET A 687 -3.58 -12.04 -16.16
N LEU A 688 -2.87 -11.21 -16.95
CA LEU A 688 -1.96 -10.21 -16.41
C LEU A 688 -2.71 -9.11 -15.64
N ALA A 689 -3.85 -8.64 -16.14
CA ALA A 689 -4.67 -7.68 -15.42
C ALA A 689 -5.14 -8.26 -14.08
N ASP A 690 -5.70 -9.47 -14.07
CA ASP A 690 -6.19 -10.18 -12.89
C ASP A 690 -5.07 -10.36 -11.83
N ALA A 691 -3.87 -10.77 -12.24
CA ALA A 691 -2.73 -10.94 -11.33
C ALA A 691 -2.28 -9.61 -10.69
N TYR A 692 -2.32 -8.51 -11.44
CA TYR A 692 -1.99 -7.18 -10.93
C TYR A 692 -3.09 -6.60 -10.04
N GLU A 693 -4.36 -6.86 -10.35
CA GLU A 693 -5.48 -6.52 -9.49
C GLU A 693 -5.38 -7.24 -8.14
N LEU A 694 -5.06 -8.54 -8.14
CA LEU A 694 -4.82 -9.33 -6.93
C LEU A 694 -3.69 -8.74 -6.09
N SER A 695 -2.56 -8.41 -6.72
CA SER A 695 -1.42 -7.75 -6.06
C SER A 695 -1.78 -6.37 -5.49
N THR A 696 -2.61 -5.61 -6.21
CA THR A 696 -3.01 -4.24 -5.83
C THR A 696 -4.00 -4.24 -4.67
N ALA A 697 -5.03 -5.10 -4.72
CA ALA A 697 -5.97 -5.32 -3.64
C ALA A 697 -5.20 -5.63 -2.34
N GLN A 698 -4.13 -6.42 -2.45
CA GLN A 698 -3.34 -6.80 -1.31
C GLN A 698 -2.49 -5.69 -0.71
N MET A 699 -1.78 -4.96 -1.56
CA MET A 699 -0.95 -3.86 -1.09
C MET A 699 -1.81 -2.74 -0.46
N ARG A 700 -3.10 -2.61 -0.81
CA ARG A 700 -4.03 -1.72 -0.10
C ARG A 700 -4.24 -2.14 1.34
N ALA A 701 -4.40 -3.45 1.61
CA ALA A 701 -4.58 -3.96 2.96
C ALA A 701 -3.35 -3.73 3.84
N SER A 702 -2.14 -3.89 3.29
CA SER A 702 -0.88 -3.77 4.05
C SER A 702 -0.45 -2.33 4.34
N VAL A 703 -0.84 -1.39 3.49
CA VAL A 703 -0.50 0.04 3.65
C VAL A 703 -1.38 0.72 4.71
N GLY A 704 -2.35 0.00 5.29
CA GLY A 704 -3.33 0.51 6.24
C GLY A 704 -4.47 1.25 5.53
N ALA A 705 -5.69 1.17 6.09
CA ALA A 705 -6.89 1.78 5.52
C ALA A 705 -6.61 3.21 5.03
N LEU A 706 -6.71 3.42 3.72
CA LEU A 706 -6.66 4.76 3.16
C LEU A 706 -7.79 5.58 3.79
N PRO A 707 -7.59 6.87 4.10
CA PRO A 707 -8.69 7.76 4.45
C PRO A 707 -9.79 7.63 3.39
N GLU A 708 -11.04 7.42 3.81
CA GLU A 708 -12.20 7.18 2.93
C GLU A 708 -12.31 8.19 1.77
N ALA A 709 -11.79 9.41 1.96
CA ALA A 709 -11.75 10.45 0.94
C ALA A 709 -10.98 10.08 -0.36
N TRP A 710 -10.19 9.00 -0.34
CA TRP A 710 -9.41 8.51 -1.49
C TRP A 710 -9.94 7.18 -2.05
N ALA A 711 -10.94 6.57 -1.42
CA ALA A 711 -11.66 5.46 -2.02
C ALA A 711 -12.54 6.03 -3.13
N ALA A 712 -12.10 5.89 -4.39
CA ALA A 712 -12.99 6.16 -5.51
C ALA A 712 -14.25 5.30 -5.34
N PRO A 713 -15.47 5.82 -5.61
CA PRO A 713 -16.70 5.04 -5.48
C PRO A 713 -16.57 3.74 -6.28
N GLN A 714 -16.58 2.60 -5.59
CA GLN A 714 -16.40 1.28 -6.22
C GLN A 714 -17.56 0.96 -7.18
N ASP A 715 -18.72 1.60 -7.01
CA ASP A 715 -19.94 1.33 -7.78
C ASP A 715 -20.00 2.00 -9.17
N LEU A 716 -18.97 2.75 -9.60
CA LEU A 716 -19.05 3.58 -10.82
C LEU A 716 -17.95 3.36 -11.86
N VAL A 717 -17.10 2.33 -11.71
CA VAL A 717 -16.12 1.98 -12.76
C VAL A 717 -16.75 0.91 -13.65
N PRO A 718 -17.00 1.18 -14.95
CA PRO A 718 -17.48 0.15 -15.87
C PRO A 718 -16.54 -1.06 -15.88
N GLU A 719 -17.07 -2.27 -15.85
CA GLU A 719 -16.32 -3.54 -15.82
C GLU A 719 -15.27 -3.63 -16.95
N ALA A 720 -15.53 -3.02 -18.10
CA ALA A 720 -14.60 -2.90 -19.22
C ALA A 720 -13.35 -2.01 -18.94
N VAL A 721 -13.41 -1.13 -17.94
CA VAL A 721 -12.29 -0.27 -17.50
C VAL A 721 -11.52 -0.91 -16.34
N ALA A 722 -12.05 -1.95 -15.71
CA ALA A 722 -11.32 -2.75 -14.72
C ALA A 722 -10.17 -3.53 -15.39
N GLN A 723 -10.40 -4.04 -16.61
CA GLN A 723 -9.47 -4.92 -17.33
C GLN A 723 -8.25 -4.23 -18.00
N ASP A 724 -7.85 -3.02 -17.60
CA ASP A 724 -6.65 -2.35 -18.14
C ASP A 724 -5.40 -2.69 -17.30
N PRO A 725 -4.50 -3.58 -17.77
CA PRO A 725 -3.30 -3.96 -17.02
C PRO A 725 -2.38 -2.77 -16.75
N ALA A 726 -2.33 -1.77 -17.64
CA ALA A 726 -1.51 -0.57 -17.43
C ALA A 726 -2.00 0.24 -16.22
N ARG A 727 -3.31 0.31 -16.02
CA ARG A 727 -3.92 0.95 -14.85
C ARG A 727 -3.60 0.17 -13.57
N ALA A 728 -3.79 -1.14 -13.57
CA ALA A 728 -3.50 -1.98 -12.40
C ALA A 728 -2.01 -1.88 -11.98
N ALA A 729 -1.09 -1.89 -12.96
CA ALA A 729 0.34 -1.66 -12.71
C ALA A 729 0.64 -0.26 -12.15
N ALA A 730 -0.02 0.78 -12.65
CA ALA A 730 0.12 2.14 -12.12
C ALA A 730 -0.38 2.25 -10.66
N GLU A 731 -1.50 1.59 -10.33
CA GLU A 731 -2.02 1.51 -8.96
C GLU A 731 -1.05 0.77 -8.03
N LEU A 732 -0.52 -0.38 -8.47
CA LEU A 732 0.50 -1.13 -7.74
C LEU A 732 1.77 -0.30 -7.52
N TRP A 733 2.23 0.44 -8.53
CA TRP A 733 3.37 1.35 -8.40
C TRP A 733 3.13 2.42 -7.33
N ASN A 734 1.95 3.05 -7.31
CA ASN A 734 1.61 4.06 -6.30
C ASN A 734 1.57 3.48 -4.88
N LEU A 735 1.15 2.21 -4.71
CA LEU A 735 1.19 1.54 -3.41
C LEU A 735 2.63 1.28 -2.96
N TRP A 736 3.48 0.80 -3.86
CA TRP A 736 4.91 0.62 -3.58
C TRP A 736 5.62 1.93 -3.29
N ARG A 737 5.26 3.02 -3.98
CA ARG A 737 5.84 4.35 -3.72
C ARG A 737 5.51 4.80 -2.31
N ARG A 738 4.24 4.69 -1.89
CA ARG A 738 3.83 5.02 -0.51
C ARG A 738 4.52 4.16 0.53
N ARG A 739 4.77 2.89 0.23
CA ARG A 739 5.58 2.03 1.10
C ARG A 739 7.01 2.56 1.18
N ALA A 740 7.63 2.86 0.05
CA ALA A 740 8.99 3.41 -0.03
C ALA A 740 9.14 4.74 0.72
N GLU A 741 8.16 5.65 0.63
CA GLU A 741 8.12 6.93 1.36
C GLU A 741 8.12 6.75 2.90
N ARG A 742 7.71 5.59 3.42
CA ARG A 742 7.71 5.27 4.85
C ARG A 742 8.98 4.56 5.31
N LEU A 743 9.80 4.09 4.38
CA LEU A 743 11.07 3.46 4.72
C LEU A 743 12.08 4.57 5.07
N PRO A 744 12.94 4.38 6.07
CA PRO A 744 13.98 5.35 6.39
C PRO A 744 14.89 5.52 5.18
N GLU A 745 15.17 6.77 4.79
CA GLU A 745 16.15 7.05 3.74
C GLU A 745 17.54 6.58 4.21
N GLY A 746 17.92 5.39 3.76
CA GLY A 746 19.23 4.80 4.03
C GLY A 746 20.24 5.09 2.91
N LEU A 747 21.53 5.12 3.25
CA LEU A 747 22.65 5.29 2.31
C LEU A 747 22.80 4.13 1.30
N ILE A 748 22.03 3.04 1.46
CA ILE A 748 22.20 1.77 0.74
C ILE A 748 21.04 1.53 -0.26
N ALA A 749 20.42 2.61 -0.76
CA ALA A 749 19.40 2.51 -1.79
C ALA A 749 20.02 2.38 -3.20
N ILE A 750 19.41 1.60 -4.08
CA ILE A 750 19.84 1.41 -5.48
C ILE A 750 19.81 2.74 -6.26
N ALA A 751 18.85 3.60 -5.93
CA ALA A 751 18.76 4.98 -6.40
C ALA A 751 17.86 5.78 -5.43
N PRO A 752 18.00 7.12 -5.36
CA PRO A 752 17.07 7.96 -4.62
C PRO A 752 15.63 7.82 -5.13
N LEU A 753 14.65 7.88 -4.23
CA LEU A 753 13.23 7.70 -4.59
C LEU A 753 12.76 8.74 -5.63
N ALA A 754 13.19 10.00 -5.50
CA ALA A 754 12.88 11.06 -6.47
C ALA A 754 13.38 10.74 -7.88
N GLU A 755 14.53 10.09 -8.00
CA GLU A 755 15.08 9.66 -9.28
C GLU A 755 14.23 8.54 -9.90
N LEU A 756 13.76 7.58 -9.09
CA LEU A 756 12.86 6.52 -9.57
C LEU A 756 11.54 7.09 -10.10
N VAL A 757 10.98 8.10 -9.44
CA VAL A 757 9.78 8.84 -9.91
C VAL A 757 10.04 9.55 -11.24
N ALA A 758 11.20 10.19 -11.39
CA ALA A 758 11.59 10.85 -12.64
C ALA A 758 11.78 9.84 -13.79
N ARG A 759 12.44 8.70 -13.53
CA ARG A 759 12.63 7.61 -14.49
C ARG A 759 11.30 7.03 -14.96
N ARG A 760 10.35 6.80 -14.06
CA ARG A 760 8.98 6.38 -14.44
C ARG A 760 8.32 7.39 -15.36
N SER A 761 8.35 8.67 -14.99
CA SER A 761 7.73 9.74 -15.79
C SER A 761 8.33 9.82 -17.20
N GLY A 762 9.65 9.68 -17.32
CA GLY A 762 10.34 9.62 -18.61
C GLY A 762 9.92 8.42 -19.46
N ARG A 763 9.78 7.23 -18.86
CA ARG A 763 9.33 6.02 -19.57
C ARG A 763 7.87 6.14 -20.04
N LEU A 764 6.99 6.70 -19.22
CA LEU A 764 5.60 6.93 -19.60
C LEU A 764 5.44 7.98 -20.71
N ALA A 765 6.30 8.99 -20.76
CA ALA A 765 6.30 9.99 -21.83
C ALA A 765 6.65 9.39 -23.20
N LEU A 766 7.45 8.31 -23.22
CA LEU A 766 7.85 7.61 -24.44
C LEU A 766 6.87 6.51 -24.87
N ALA A 767 6.06 5.99 -23.94
CA ALA A 767 5.14 4.89 -24.20
C ALA A 767 3.94 5.31 -25.06
N ARG A 768 3.82 4.72 -26.25
CA ARG A 768 2.71 4.90 -27.19
C ARG A 768 1.78 3.68 -27.13
N GLY A 769 0.63 3.87 -26.49
CA GLY A 769 -0.41 2.84 -26.37
C GLY A 769 -0.38 2.03 -25.07
N PRO A 770 -1.41 1.19 -24.84
CA PRO A 770 -1.64 0.53 -23.55
C PRO A 770 -0.54 -0.49 -23.19
N VAL A 771 -0.10 -1.32 -24.15
CA VAL A 771 0.93 -2.35 -23.89
C VAL A 771 2.29 -1.75 -23.54
N GLN A 772 2.70 -0.68 -24.24
CA GLN A 772 3.96 0.02 -23.93
C GLN A 772 3.87 0.75 -22.58
N ARG A 773 2.71 1.30 -22.25
CA ARG A 773 2.48 1.92 -20.92
C ARG A 773 2.54 0.87 -19.81
N PHE A 774 1.92 -0.28 -20.00
CA PHE A 774 2.01 -1.40 -19.05
C PHE A 774 3.46 -1.83 -18.81
N ALA A 775 4.23 -2.08 -19.88
CA ALA A 775 5.65 -2.44 -19.76
C ALA A 775 6.48 -1.36 -19.03
N ALA A 776 6.17 -0.07 -19.26
CA ALA A 776 6.80 1.04 -18.56
C ALA A 776 6.43 1.09 -17.06
N GLU A 777 5.17 0.85 -16.71
CA GLU A 777 4.72 0.77 -15.31
C GLU A 777 5.37 -0.41 -14.59
N GLN A 778 5.35 -1.60 -15.19
CA GLN A 778 5.96 -2.82 -14.66
C GLN A 778 7.44 -2.64 -14.33
N ALA A 779 8.24 -2.10 -15.26
CA ALA A 779 9.65 -1.82 -15.00
C ALA A 779 9.84 -0.80 -13.85
N SER A 780 8.85 0.08 -13.62
CA SER A 780 8.87 1.01 -12.48
C SER A 780 8.52 0.33 -11.16
N VAL A 781 7.61 -0.65 -11.19
CA VAL A 781 7.27 -1.49 -10.04
C VAL A 781 8.49 -2.29 -9.61
N ALA A 782 9.20 -2.93 -10.55
CA ALA A 782 10.43 -3.66 -10.26
C ALA A 782 11.49 -2.79 -9.53
N GLU A 783 11.72 -1.57 -10.01
CA GLU A 783 12.66 -0.63 -9.38
C GLU A 783 12.26 -0.27 -7.94
N LEU A 784 10.97 -0.09 -7.65
CA LEU A 784 10.49 0.19 -6.29
C LEU A 784 10.55 -1.03 -5.36
N ILE A 785 10.28 -2.23 -5.88
CA ILE A 785 10.43 -3.47 -5.10
C ILE A 785 11.90 -3.67 -4.74
N ALA A 786 12.81 -3.43 -5.68
CA ALA A 786 14.24 -3.51 -5.44
C ALA A 786 14.71 -2.46 -4.42
N TYR A 787 14.23 -1.21 -4.53
CA TYR A 787 14.48 -0.15 -3.54
C TYR A 787 14.01 -0.56 -2.13
N ALA A 788 12.79 -1.05 -2.01
CA ALA A 788 12.24 -1.50 -0.73
C ALA A 788 13.03 -2.68 -0.16
N THR A 789 13.40 -3.64 -1.00
CA THR A 789 14.19 -4.82 -0.60
C THR A 789 15.57 -4.41 -0.09
N ALA A 790 16.25 -3.48 -0.75
CA ALA A 790 17.55 -2.98 -0.33
C ALA A 790 17.52 -2.26 1.03
N ILE A 791 16.45 -1.51 1.33
CA ILE A 791 16.32 -0.85 2.63
C ILE A 791 15.88 -1.82 3.73
N GLU A 792 14.94 -2.71 3.43
CA GLU A 792 14.47 -3.73 4.36
C GLU A 792 15.58 -4.73 4.72
N GLN A 793 16.46 -5.04 3.77
CA GLN A 793 17.52 -6.05 3.90
C GLN A 793 18.84 -5.52 3.29
N PRO A 794 19.58 -4.64 4.00
CA PRO A 794 20.78 -3.98 3.45
C PRO A 794 21.86 -4.91 2.90
N VAL A 795 22.01 -6.10 3.50
CA VAL A 795 22.96 -7.14 3.05
C VAL A 795 22.65 -7.62 1.62
N ARG A 796 21.41 -7.46 1.15
CA ARG A 796 20.93 -7.89 -0.18
C ARG A 796 20.84 -6.76 -1.21
N ALA A 797 21.28 -5.55 -0.86
CA ALA A 797 21.15 -4.39 -1.73
C ALA A 797 21.91 -4.56 -3.06
N GLU A 798 23.12 -5.14 -3.04
CA GLU A 798 23.91 -5.40 -4.24
C GLU A 798 23.23 -6.43 -5.16
N SER A 799 22.71 -7.52 -4.59
CA SER A 799 21.93 -8.54 -5.32
C SER A 799 20.70 -7.92 -5.99
N ALA A 800 19.96 -7.06 -5.26
CA ALA A 800 18.81 -6.36 -5.81
C ALA A 800 19.21 -5.39 -6.96
N ALA A 801 20.32 -4.68 -6.82
CA ALA A 801 20.86 -3.80 -7.86
C ALA A 801 21.28 -4.60 -9.12
N SER A 802 21.92 -5.75 -8.94
CA SER A 802 22.30 -6.67 -10.01
C SER A 802 21.10 -7.19 -10.80
N ILE A 803 20.00 -7.56 -10.11
CA ILE A 803 18.75 -7.97 -10.76
C ILE A 803 18.19 -6.85 -11.64
N ILE A 804 18.17 -5.60 -11.16
CA ILE A 804 17.69 -4.44 -11.94
C ILE A 804 18.61 -4.14 -13.13
N ALA A 805 19.92 -4.29 -12.98
CA ALA A 805 20.87 -4.10 -14.08
C ALA A 805 20.65 -5.15 -15.18
N SER A 806 20.50 -6.43 -14.80
CA SER A 806 20.18 -7.54 -15.70
C SER A 806 18.83 -7.33 -16.39
N MET A 807 17.79 -6.95 -15.65
CA MET A 807 16.47 -6.63 -16.21
C MET A 807 16.56 -5.59 -17.33
N ARG A 808 17.32 -4.51 -17.13
CA ARG A 808 17.50 -3.45 -18.14
C ARG A 808 18.29 -3.91 -19.36
N ALA A 809 19.30 -4.76 -19.17
CA ALA A 809 20.06 -5.34 -20.27
C ALA A 809 19.20 -6.30 -21.10
N GLU A 810 18.46 -7.18 -20.42
CA GLU A 810 17.51 -8.10 -21.02
C GLU A 810 16.36 -7.36 -21.72
N ALA A 811 15.77 -6.32 -21.14
CA ALA A 811 14.72 -5.55 -21.79
C ALA A 811 15.16 -4.92 -23.11
N ARG A 812 16.42 -4.46 -23.22
CA ARG A 812 16.97 -3.88 -24.45
C ARG A 812 17.21 -4.90 -25.56
N SER A 813 17.43 -6.17 -25.21
CA SER A 813 17.64 -7.26 -26.18
C SER A 813 16.36 -8.07 -26.47
N ALA A 814 15.20 -7.62 -25.97
CA ALA A 814 13.91 -8.25 -26.26
C ALA A 814 13.51 -7.98 -27.71
N ALA A 815 13.16 -9.03 -28.45
CA ALA A 815 12.73 -8.90 -29.85
C ALA A 815 11.30 -8.37 -29.98
N SER A 816 10.53 -8.40 -28.88
CA SER A 816 9.14 -7.92 -28.83
C SER A 816 8.79 -7.35 -27.45
N VAL A 817 7.71 -6.57 -27.39
CA VAL A 817 7.21 -6.02 -26.12
C VAL A 817 6.74 -7.12 -25.15
N TYR A 818 6.27 -8.27 -25.65
CA TYR A 818 5.88 -9.40 -24.81
C TYR A 818 7.08 -10.10 -24.17
N GLU A 819 8.18 -10.22 -24.90
CA GLU A 819 9.44 -10.68 -24.32
C GLU A 819 9.94 -9.71 -23.25
N GLN A 820 9.81 -8.40 -23.49
CA GLN A 820 10.15 -7.39 -22.50
C GLN A 820 9.29 -7.52 -21.24
N ILE A 821 7.97 -7.70 -21.39
CA ILE A 821 7.03 -7.92 -20.27
C ILE A 821 7.41 -9.19 -19.50
N ASN A 822 7.70 -10.30 -20.19
CA ASN A 822 8.12 -11.55 -19.55
C ASN A 822 9.43 -11.38 -18.75
N ARG A 823 10.45 -10.77 -19.35
CA ARG A 823 11.76 -10.51 -18.70
C ARG A 823 11.61 -9.62 -17.46
N ASN A 824 10.76 -8.59 -17.54
CA ASN A 824 10.45 -7.74 -16.41
C ASN A 824 9.73 -8.53 -15.28
N GLU A 825 8.72 -9.36 -15.58
CA GLU A 825 7.99 -10.12 -14.55
C GLU A 825 8.91 -11.13 -13.86
N ARG A 826 9.77 -11.82 -14.62
CA ARG A 826 10.77 -12.73 -14.06
C ARG A 826 11.75 -12.00 -13.15
N SER A 827 12.09 -10.74 -13.47
CA SER A 827 12.95 -9.92 -12.64
C SER A 827 12.24 -9.49 -11.34
N ILE A 828 10.95 -9.15 -11.41
CA ILE A 828 10.12 -8.91 -10.21
C ILE A 828 10.05 -10.17 -9.35
N LEU A 829 9.87 -11.35 -9.96
CA LEU A 829 9.83 -12.63 -9.27
C LEU A 829 11.17 -12.95 -8.58
N ARG A 830 12.30 -12.70 -9.25
CA ARG A 830 13.65 -12.80 -8.64
C ARG A 830 13.81 -11.88 -7.44
N LEU A 831 13.30 -10.64 -7.50
CA LEU A 831 13.31 -9.72 -6.36
C LEU A 831 12.45 -10.23 -5.20
N TRP A 832 11.29 -10.83 -5.46
CA TRP A 832 10.49 -11.48 -4.42
C TRP A 832 11.20 -12.67 -3.80
N ARG A 833 11.85 -13.51 -4.61
CA ARG A 833 12.65 -14.64 -4.14
C ARG A 833 13.78 -14.18 -3.22
N LEU A 834 14.49 -13.11 -3.61
CA LEU A 834 15.52 -12.45 -2.79
C LEU A 834 14.92 -11.93 -1.47
N ARG A 835 13.80 -11.19 -1.54
CA ARG A 835 13.14 -10.59 -0.37
C ARG A 835 12.60 -11.62 0.62
N LEU A 836 12.08 -12.75 0.14
CA LEU A 836 11.62 -13.87 0.96
C LEU A 836 12.77 -14.76 1.48
N GLY A 837 14.00 -14.53 1.02
CA GLY A 837 15.19 -15.24 1.46
C GLY A 837 15.43 -16.61 0.84
N PHE A 838 14.86 -16.86 -0.34
CA PHE A 838 15.07 -18.10 -1.10
C PHE A 838 16.24 -18.01 -2.08
N GLU A 839 17.37 -17.44 -1.65
CA GLU A 839 18.53 -17.22 -2.51
C GLU A 839 19.03 -18.53 -3.16
N GLU A 840 19.55 -18.41 -4.38
CA GLU A 840 20.46 -19.42 -4.89
C GLU A 840 21.72 -19.30 -4.04
N GLN A 841 22.07 -20.37 -3.31
CA GLN A 841 23.44 -20.52 -2.85
C GLN A 841 24.29 -20.57 -4.12
N THR A 842 24.79 -19.42 -4.55
CA THR A 842 25.79 -19.34 -5.59
C THR A 842 27.01 -20.08 -5.04
N GLN A 843 27.17 -21.34 -5.45
CA GLN A 843 28.33 -22.16 -5.14
C GLN A 843 29.60 -21.53 -5.69
#